data_AF-A0A1Q9DNU2-F1
#
_entry.id   AF-A0A1Q9DNU2-F1
#
_cell.length_a   1.000
_cell.length_b   1.000
_cell.length_c   1.000
_cell.angle_alpha   90.00
_cell.angle_beta   90.00
_cell.angle_gamma   90.00
#
_symmetry.space_group_name_H-M   'P 1'
#
loop_
_entity.id
_entity.type
_entity.pdbx_description
1 polymer ?
#
loop_
_entity_poly.entity_id
_entity_poly.type
_entity_poly.pdbx_seq_one_letter_code
_entity_poly.pdbx_strand_id
1 'polypeptide(L)'
;MGETPWRMHKALITLLVLLPSCAAYGGEKKSKFLAAYPMVFKFCLFWWCVFVFAVMAVYIADHLLYRKFGAAKVVWKAEHFFKGASREEFWAQFADPSRWSPEHPVFQTADVSMIRCESKELQEEDAAPSQDEAPFANPRKKCEAVKLGALKVGLGMVLRHKADSANAGSFFCTRECTELEEPLEGSFRLVMQTVEAGLGYPFMEDSEISEVEIFPPSADGTIRCKMIGVAEVTSRIFRWWSGLQRDSQEAAIAFLQSIENEVAAPKVRSKSLSQQCLRAMSSDDAAVHAAAFLAAAEKGMLEVARRHLQGRHRRMIVSSVDGHGRGAVHLAARAGHSEGHWETERLSLLKQTRSKMESSDLLPSSSLGQTLAALCFADLLQATSCSREWLQLGGELTQLPAFFAPTTPAPEMQRAVQSLPVLAVRFPQLRPEVSAVLTDWKPSHFRALDWGGHLLRRMEVQLSEGVGEHELSHILKHCPNLFYFQLSDYDLVAQNVSGNFLRDLPKDLVELRLCLLRDLQDRSLKVAVKSAPNLRSIHLEGVDELTDHGIGELGVLMLRKLSLVFTALTASPQMSEATLLRILNRSCQGLSEGLEVFQLSQHAGPPLVLSAEGVNFAKSLGAHGTSLRILTLSGVVELGDTAFQLLAASCPQLRELSLYRPGHQLSSAGLQEGLRQLSLEHVSLGCVADFAGAFQAIRVAGPGLESFEMIRYFRTAADESVHSVLQQLRSGCLPSLRSATFRGTFSSEQVAACHQSTADDLWDNLSWEQHDDQTFSIKWPIACLDECVTVDLQRCFRESDFG
;
A
#
# COMPACT_ATOMS: atom_id res chain seq x y z
N MET A 1 -10.99 -25.84 -5.09
CA MET A 1 -10.37 -26.31 -6.35
C MET A 1 -9.17 -25.42 -6.64
N GLY A 2 -7.94 -25.94 -6.62
CA GLY A 2 -6.73 -25.12 -6.88
C GLY A 2 -6.28 -25.12 -8.34
N GLU A 3 -5.94 -26.29 -8.87
CA GLU A 3 -5.06 -26.36 -10.06
C GLU A 3 -5.69 -26.83 -11.37
N THR A 4 -6.79 -27.59 -11.35
CA THR A 4 -7.31 -28.24 -12.56
C THR A 4 -7.68 -27.32 -13.74
N PRO A 5 -8.39 -26.17 -13.56
CA PRO A 5 -8.63 -25.24 -14.67
C PRO A 5 -7.34 -24.53 -15.14
N TRP A 6 -6.38 -24.32 -14.23
CA TRP A 6 -5.07 -23.73 -14.53
C TRP A 6 -4.17 -24.69 -15.32
N ARG A 7 -4.19 -25.99 -15.00
CA ARG A 7 -3.48 -27.04 -15.77
C ARG A 7 -4.09 -27.19 -17.18
N MET A 8 -5.40 -27.04 -17.35
CA MET A 8 -6.04 -26.92 -18.67
C MET A 8 -5.57 -25.67 -19.45
N HIS A 9 -5.54 -24.50 -18.81
CA HIS A 9 -5.05 -23.27 -19.46
C HIS A 9 -3.57 -23.33 -19.82
N LYS A 10 -2.69 -23.79 -18.91
CA LYS A 10 -1.28 -24.05 -19.22
C LYS A 10 -1.17 -25.06 -20.36
N ALA A 11 -1.89 -26.18 -20.34
CA ALA A 11 -1.85 -27.15 -21.45
C ALA A 11 -2.29 -26.54 -22.80
N LEU A 12 -3.31 -25.68 -22.83
CA LEU A 12 -3.77 -25.01 -24.06
C LEU A 12 -2.75 -23.97 -24.56
N ILE A 13 -2.17 -23.17 -23.65
CA ILE A 13 -1.13 -22.17 -23.96
C ILE A 13 0.15 -22.87 -24.41
N THR A 14 0.59 -23.91 -23.71
CA THR A 14 1.72 -24.75 -24.11
C THR A 14 1.47 -25.43 -25.45
N LEU A 15 0.24 -25.88 -25.76
CA LEU A 15 -0.09 -26.39 -27.10
C LEU A 15 0.01 -25.29 -28.18
N LEU A 16 -0.43 -24.06 -27.88
CA LEU A 16 -0.32 -22.90 -28.77
C LEU A 16 1.13 -22.42 -28.96
N VAL A 17 1.99 -22.58 -27.96
CA VAL A 17 3.43 -22.24 -28.00
C VAL A 17 4.27 -23.37 -28.62
N LEU A 18 3.86 -24.64 -28.47
CA LEU A 18 4.47 -25.79 -29.13
C LEU A 18 4.01 -26.00 -30.58
N LEU A 19 3.05 -25.22 -31.08
CA LEU A 19 2.85 -25.06 -32.53
C LEU A 19 4.13 -24.39 -33.08
N PRO A 20 4.98 -25.12 -33.84
CA PRO A 20 6.35 -24.68 -34.08
C PRO A 20 6.37 -23.39 -34.91
N SER A 21 7.02 -22.35 -34.37
CA SER A 21 7.29 -21.08 -35.04
C SER A 21 7.76 -21.33 -36.47
N CYS A 22 6.90 -20.99 -37.45
CA CYS A 22 6.96 -21.54 -38.80
C CYS A 22 8.05 -20.90 -39.71
N ALA A 23 9.26 -20.74 -39.20
CA ALA A 23 10.44 -20.30 -39.95
C ALA A 23 11.07 -21.45 -40.76
N ALA A 24 11.10 -22.67 -40.23
CA ALA A 24 11.90 -23.79 -40.77
C ALA A 24 11.28 -24.56 -41.97
N TYR A 25 9.98 -24.40 -42.25
CA TYR A 25 9.31 -25.12 -43.35
C TYR A 25 9.34 -24.34 -44.67
N GLY A 26 10.34 -24.64 -45.51
CA GLY A 26 10.38 -24.25 -46.92
C GLY A 26 9.63 -25.22 -47.85
N GLY A 27 9.30 -24.75 -49.06
CA GLY A 27 8.82 -25.59 -50.18
C GLY A 27 7.42 -26.20 -50.04
N GLU A 28 6.43 -25.59 -50.72
CA GLU A 28 5.05 -26.07 -50.96
C GLU A 28 4.16 -26.47 -49.76
N LYS A 29 4.61 -27.36 -48.87
CA LYS A 29 3.81 -27.95 -47.78
C LYS A 29 3.18 -26.91 -46.86
N LYS A 30 3.81 -25.74 -46.72
CA LYS A 30 3.33 -24.60 -45.93
C LYS A 30 1.96 -24.06 -46.40
N SER A 31 1.67 -24.07 -47.70
CA SER A 31 0.37 -23.57 -48.20
C SER A 31 -0.80 -24.49 -47.83
N LYS A 32 -0.59 -25.81 -47.88
CA LYS A 32 -1.60 -26.80 -47.48
C LYS A 32 -1.92 -26.73 -45.98
N PHE A 33 -0.92 -26.47 -45.13
CA PHE A 33 -1.17 -26.25 -43.70
C PHE A 33 -1.92 -24.95 -43.42
N LEU A 34 -1.50 -23.83 -44.05
CA LEU A 34 -2.19 -22.54 -43.89
C LEU A 34 -3.64 -22.57 -44.44
N ALA A 35 -3.92 -23.35 -45.48
CA ALA A 35 -5.28 -23.58 -45.98
C ALA A 35 -6.14 -24.43 -45.00
N ALA A 36 -5.52 -25.30 -44.19
CA ALA A 36 -6.21 -26.12 -43.18
C ALA A 36 -6.37 -25.40 -41.82
N TYR A 37 -5.52 -24.42 -41.51
CA TYR A 37 -5.53 -23.69 -40.24
C TYR A 37 -6.92 -23.10 -39.87
N PRO A 38 -7.70 -22.49 -40.78
CA PRO A 38 -9.07 -22.04 -40.48
C PRO A 38 -10.03 -23.17 -40.08
N MET A 39 -9.79 -24.41 -40.51
CA MET A 39 -10.60 -25.57 -40.12
C MET A 39 -10.23 -26.04 -38.71
N VAL A 40 -8.94 -26.10 -38.38
CA VAL A 40 -8.46 -26.44 -37.02
C VAL A 40 -8.92 -25.40 -36.00
N PHE A 41 -8.78 -24.10 -36.30
CA PHE A 41 -9.25 -23.03 -35.43
C PHE A 41 -10.77 -23.10 -35.21
N LYS A 42 -11.56 -23.32 -36.27
CA LYS A 42 -13.02 -23.52 -36.15
C LYS A 42 -13.39 -24.75 -35.32
N PHE A 43 -12.63 -25.84 -35.42
CA PHE A 43 -12.82 -27.04 -34.61
C PHE A 43 -12.55 -26.78 -33.12
N CYS A 44 -11.42 -26.14 -32.80
CA CYS A 44 -11.10 -25.74 -31.42
C CYS A 44 -12.12 -24.77 -30.84
N LEU A 45 -12.55 -23.75 -31.61
CA LEU A 45 -13.57 -22.79 -31.19
C LEU A 45 -14.94 -23.46 -31.00
N PHE A 46 -15.32 -24.40 -31.87
CA PHE A 46 -16.55 -25.19 -31.72
C PHE A 46 -16.54 -26.00 -30.42
N TRP A 47 -15.47 -26.73 -30.14
CA TRP A 47 -15.36 -27.51 -28.89
C TRP A 47 -15.26 -26.63 -27.64
N TRP A 48 -14.65 -25.45 -27.74
CA TRP A 48 -14.70 -24.44 -26.68
C TRP A 48 -16.13 -23.96 -26.41
N CYS A 49 -16.90 -23.64 -27.45
CA CYS A 49 -18.32 -23.29 -27.30
C CYS A 49 -19.13 -24.45 -26.70
N VAL A 50 -18.92 -25.70 -27.13
CA VAL A 50 -19.57 -26.89 -26.56
C VAL A 50 -19.22 -27.05 -25.07
N PHE A 51 -17.95 -26.83 -24.69
CA PHE A 51 -17.53 -26.85 -23.29
C PHE A 51 -18.19 -25.75 -22.45
N VAL A 52 -18.21 -24.50 -22.95
CA VAL A 52 -18.88 -23.38 -22.27
C VAL A 52 -20.38 -23.64 -22.13
N PHE A 53 -21.06 -24.15 -23.16
CA PHE A 53 -22.47 -24.53 -23.08
C PHE A 53 -22.72 -25.68 -22.11
N ALA A 54 -21.81 -26.67 -22.01
CA ALA A 54 -21.91 -27.74 -21.02
C ALA A 54 -21.77 -27.20 -19.59
N VAL A 55 -20.82 -26.29 -19.34
CA VAL A 55 -20.66 -25.62 -18.03
C VAL A 55 -21.89 -24.78 -17.69
N MET A 56 -22.39 -23.97 -18.63
CA MET A 56 -23.63 -23.21 -18.45
C MET A 56 -24.84 -24.11 -18.19
N ALA A 57 -24.96 -25.25 -18.89
CA ALA A 57 -26.04 -26.22 -18.66
C ALA A 57 -25.97 -26.83 -17.25
N VAL A 58 -24.76 -27.07 -16.71
CA VAL A 58 -24.59 -27.50 -15.31
C VAL A 58 -25.05 -26.42 -14.33
N TYR A 59 -24.66 -25.15 -14.52
CA TYR A 59 -25.14 -24.05 -13.66
C TYR A 59 -26.67 -23.85 -13.75
N ILE A 60 -27.26 -23.93 -14.95
CA ILE A 60 -28.71 -23.84 -15.15
C ILE A 60 -29.43 -25.01 -14.48
N ALA A 61 -28.92 -26.24 -14.63
CA ALA A 61 -29.48 -27.42 -13.97
C ALA A 61 -29.40 -27.30 -12.44
N ASP A 62 -28.27 -26.85 -11.90
CA ASP A 62 -28.09 -26.64 -10.47
C ASP A 62 -29.03 -25.57 -9.90
N HIS A 63 -29.15 -24.42 -10.57
CA HIS A 63 -30.10 -23.37 -10.20
C HIS A 63 -31.57 -23.84 -10.28
N LEU A 64 -31.93 -24.69 -11.25
CA LEU A 64 -33.24 -25.33 -11.32
C LEU A 64 -33.46 -26.36 -10.20
N LEU A 65 -32.42 -27.09 -9.78
CA LEU A 65 -32.47 -28.01 -8.64
C LEU A 65 -32.61 -27.24 -7.32
N TYR A 66 -31.88 -26.14 -7.14
CA TYR A 66 -32.03 -25.23 -6.00
C TYR A 66 -33.45 -24.65 -5.94
N ARG A 67 -33.96 -24.08 -7.04
CA ARG A 67 -35.33 -23.54 -7.10
C ARG A 67 -36.42 -24.60 -6.85
N LYS A 68 -36.17 -25.86 -7.20
CA LYS A 68 -37.15 -26.96 -7.03
C LYS A 68 -37.12 -27.63 -5.65
N PHE A 69 -35.96 -27.70 -5.02
CA PHE A 69 -35.73 -28.51 -3.81
C PHE A 69 -35.16 -27.73 -2.62
N GLY A 70 -34.92 -26.43 -2.75
CA GLY A 70 -34.24 -25.59 -1.76
C GLY A 70 -32.73 -25.85 -1.68
N ALA A 71 -32.07 -25.22 -0.72
CA ALA A 71 -30.65 -25.39 -0.44
C ALA A 71 -30.29 -26.86 -0.12
N ALA A 72 -29.02 -27.21 -0.28
CA ALA A 72 -28.55 -28.58 -0.13
C ALA A 72 -27.97 -28.80 1.26
N LYS A 73 -28.71 -29.48 2.14
CA LYS A 73 -28.23 -29.81 3.49
C LYS A 73 -26.99 -30.71 3.44
N VAL A 74 -25.92 -30.32 4.12
CA VAL A 74 -24.72 -31.10 4.42
C VAL A 74 -24.83 -31.53 5.89
N VAL A 75 -24.57 -32.80 6.19
CA VAL A 75 -24.51 -33.32 7.56
C VAL A 75 -23.27 -34.19 7.68
N TRP A 76 -22.34 -33.80 8.53
CA TRP A 76 -21.09 -34.53 8.76
C TRP A 76 -20.91 -34.83 10.25
N LYS A 77 -20.12 -35.86 10.56
CA LYS A 77 -19.86 -36.30 11.93
C LYS A 77 -18.44 -36.86 12.06
N ALA A 78 -17.68 -36.33 13.01
CA ALA A 78 -16.41 -36.90 13.47
C ALA A 78 -16.58 -37.45 14.90
N GLU A 79 -15.88 -38.54 15.22
CA GLU A 79 -15.65 -38.98 16.60
C GLU A 79 -14.14 -39.25 16.75
N HIS A 80 -13.58 -38.83 17.89
CA HIS A 80 -12.17 -39.01 18.24
C HIS A 80 -12.05 -39.43 19.70
N PHE A 81 -10.96 -40.11 20.07
CA PHE A 81 -10.78 -40.72 21.39
C PHE A 81 -9.46 -40.26 22.01
N PHE A 82 -9.52 -39.13 22.71
CA PHE A 82 -8.39 -38.47 23.35
C PHE A 82 -7.75 -39.30 24.45
N LYS A 83 -6.42 -39.16 24.64
CA LYS A 83 -5.64 -39.85 25.69
C LYS A 83 -4.62 -38.94 26.36
N GLY A 84 -4.28 -39.27 27.61
CA GLY A 84 -3.08 -38.75 28.30
C GLY A 84 -3.25 -37.44 29.09
N ALA A 85 -4.43 -36.80 29.08
CA ALA A 85 -4.72 -35.58 29.83
C ALA A 85 -6.17 -35.56 30.33
N SER A 86 -6.55 -34.56 31.14
CA SER A 86 -7.92 -34.44 31.66
C SER A 86 -8.90 -33.91 30.61
N ARG A 87 -10.20 -34.22 30.78
CA ARG A 87 -11.29 -33.70 29.91
C ARG A 87 -11.29 -32.17 29.88
N GLU A 88 -11.03 -31.56 31.02
CA GLU A 88 -10.98 -30.12 31.25
C GLU A 88 -9.77 -29.47 30.55
N GLU A 89 -8.66 -30.21 30.37
CA GLU A 89 -7.51 -29.76 29.58
C GLU A 89 -7.77 -29.76 28.07
N PHE A 90 -8.42 -30.81 27.55
CA PHE A 90 -8.89 -30.82 26.15
C PHE A 90 -9.96 -29.77 25.91
N TRP A 91 -10.97 -29.68 26.79
CA TRP A 91 -12.05 -28.70 26.70
C TRP A 91 -11.54 -27.26 26.65
N ALA A 92 -10.53 -26.93 27.47
CA ALA A 92 -9.95 -25.61 27.45
C ALA A 92 -9.30 -25.24 26.09
N GLN A 93 -8.87 -26.19 25.26
CA GLN A 93 -8.40 -25.90 23.91
C GLN A 93 -9.55 -25.68 22.90
N PHE A 94 -10.76 -26.20 23.15
CA PHE A 94 -11.95 -25.83 22.36
C PHE A 94 -12.54 -24.50 22.79
N ALA A 95 -12.62 -24.28 24.11
CA ALA A 95 -13.28 -23.12 24.71
C ALA A 95 -12.40 -21.86 24.74
N ASP A 96 -11.08 -21.94 24.55
CA ASP A 96 -10.16 -20.79 24.65
C ASP A 96 -9.09 -20.80 23.54
N PRO A 97 -9.41 -20.29 22.33
CA PRO A 97 -8.47 -20.19 21.22
C PRO A 97 -7.19 -19.37 21.49
N SER A 98 -7.10 -18.65 22.61
CA SER A 98 -5.85 -18.00 23.03
C SER A 98 -4.79 -18.96 23.58
N ARG A 99 -5.13 -20.25 23.73
CA ARG A 99 -4.23 -21.32 24.21
C ARG A 99 -3.56 -22.13 23.10
N TRP A 100 -4.03 -22.00 21.86
CA TRP A 100 -3.41 -22.64 20.71
C TRP A 100 -2.00 -22.08 20.47
N SER A 101 -1.04 -22.96 20.19
CA SER A 101 0.30 -22.55 19.77
C SER A 101 0.28 -21.79 18.43
N PRO A 102 1.30 -20.98 18.12
CA PRO A 102 1.48 -20.42 16.77
C PRO A 102 1.62 -21.50 15.67
N GLU A 103 1.92 -22.74 16.06
CA GLU A 103 2.06 -23.90 15.18
C GLU A 103 0.72 -24.61 14.92
N HIS A 104 -0.37 -24.22 15.60
CA HIS A 104 -1.69 -24.78 15.43
C HIS A 104 -2.19 -24.59 13.98
N PRO A 105 -2.74 -25.62 13.29
CA PRO A 105 -3.09 -25.53 11.87
C PRO A 105 -4.07 -24.42 11.50
N VAL A 106 -4.94 -24.02 12.44
CA VAL A 106 -5.85 -22.88 12.24
C VAL A 106 -5.08 -21.56 12.19
N PHE A 107 -4.09 -21.35 13.06
CA PHE A 107 -3.22 -20.15 13.01
C PHE A 107 -2.24 -20.16 11.82
N GLN A 108 -1.86 -21.34 11.32
CA GLN A 108 -1.07 -21.45 10.09
C GLN A 108 -1.89 -21.06 8.85
N THR A 109 -3.18 -21.41 8.80
CA THR A 109 -4.03 -21.25 7.59
C THR A 109 -4.99 -20.06 7.63
N ALA A 110 -5.18 -19.42 8.78
CA ALA A 110 -6.03 -18.26 8.97
C ALA A 110 -5.48 -17.30 10.05
N ASP A 111 -5.82 -16.03 9.91
CA ASP A 111 -5.79 -15.07 11.01
C ASP A 111 -7.07 -15.25 11.83
N VAL A 112 -6.89 -15.50 13.13
CA VAL A 112 -7.96 -15.72 14.09
C VAL A 112 -8.16 -14.47 14.93
N SER A 113 -9.37 -13.91 14.93
CA SER A 113 -9.75 -12.83 15.83
C SER A 113 -11.09 -13.12 16.52
N MET A 114 -11.36 -12.43 17.62
CA MET A 114 -12.60 -12.58 18.38
C MET A 114 -13.44 -11.32 18.26
N ILE A 115 -14.75 -11.51 18.25
CA ILE A 115 -15.74 -10.43 18.21
C ILE A 115 -16.84 -10.67 19.25
N ARG A 116 -17.61 -9.62 19.54
CA ARG A 116 -18.93 -9.71 20.14
C ARG A 116 -19.98 -9.67 19.02
N CYS A 117 -20.91 -10.61 19.06
CA CYS A 117 -22.10 -10.63 18.23
C CYS A 117 -23.27 -10.00 19.00
N GLU A 118 -24.16 -9.30 18.31
CA GLU A 118 -25.42 -8.83 18.88
C GLU A 118 -26.43 -9.99 18.91
N SER A 119 -27.00 -10.27 20.09
CA SER A 119 -27.92 -11.38 20.32
C SER A 119 -29.30 -11.11 19.71
N LYS A 120 -29.83 -12.08 18.93
CA LYS A 120 -31.11 -11.94 18.20
C LYS A 120 -32.29 -11.60 19.11
N GLU A 121 -32.30 -12.09 20.35
CA GLU A 121 -33.36 -11.86 21.34
C GLU A 121 -33.65 -10.37 21.63
N LEU A 122 -32.68 -9.48 21.42
CA LEU A 122 -32.85 -8.03 21.64
C LEU A 122 -33.43 -7.26 20.43
N GLN A 123 -33.67 -7.91 19.29
CA GLN A 123 -34.22 -7.25 18.10
C GLN A 123 -35.69 -7.61 17.79
N GLU A 124 -36.22 -8.70 18.36
CA GLU A 124 -37.60 -9.13 18.07
C GLU A 124 -38.69 -8.44 18.92
N GLU A 125 -38.35 -7.80 20.05
CA GLU A 125 -39.36 -7.12 20.90
C GLU A 125 -39.78 -5.71 20.40
N ASP A 126 -38.89 -4.95 19.73
CA ASP A 126 -39.16 -3.58 19.29
C ASP A 126 -39.64 -3.47 17.82
N ALA A 127 -39.54 -4.54 17.02
CA ALA A 127 -39.76 -4.51 15.57
C ALA A 127 -41.21 -4.85 15.15
N ALA A 128 -42.12 -3.88 15.28
CA ALA A 128 -43.48 -4.02 14.74
C ALA A 128 -43.46 -4.15 13.18
N PRO A 129 -44.11 -5.17 12.58
CA PRO A 129 -43.90 -5.50 11.17
C PRO A 129 -44.59 -4.53 10.18
N SER A 130 -43.80 -3.67 9.55
CA SER A 130 -44.19 -2.90 8.36
C SER A 130 -44.24 -3.81 7.12
N GLN A 131 -45.38 -3.85 6.42
CA GLN A 131 -45.68 -4.92 5.44
C GLN A 131 -45.19 -4.69 3.99
N ASP A 132 -44.57 -3.55 3.67
CA ASP A 132 -44.36 -3.11 2.28
C ASP A 132 -42.88 -2.98 1.81
N GLU A 133 -41.88 -3.36 2.61
CA GLU A 133 -40.46 -3.29 2.18
C GLU A 133 -39.94 -4.60 1.54
N ALA A 134 -39.03 -4.46 0.57
CA ALA A 134 -38.58 -5.56 -0.29
C ALA A 134 -37.57 -6.49 0.42
N PRO A 135 -37.64 -7.82 0.22
CA PRO A 135 -37.03 -8.81 1.11
C PRO A 135 -35.51 -9.07 0.90
N PHE A 136 -34.73 -8.04 0.53
CA PHE A 136 -33.31 -8.20 0.14
C PHE A 136 -32.36 -7.12 0.67
N ALA A 137 -32.46 -6.80 1.96
CA ALA A 137 -31.40 -6.14 2.72
C ALA A 137 -31.51 -6.44 4.23
N ASN A 138 -31.02 -7.59 4.68
CA ASN A 138 -30.82 -7.79 6.12
C ASN A 138 -29.75 -6.79 6.61
N PRO A 139 -30.03 -5.96 7.63
CA PRO A 139 -28.99 -5.12 8.22
C PRO A 139 -27.91 -6.02 8.82
N ARG A 140 -26.65 -5.82 8.40
CA ARG A 140 -25.52 -6.61 8.90
C ARG A 140 -25.42 -6.46 10.43
N LYS A 141 -25.44 -7.58 11.17
CA LYS A 141 -25.16 -7.62 12.62
C LYS A 141 -23.89 -6.81 12.90
N LYS A 142 -23.95 -5.91 13.88
CA LYS A 142 -22.80 -5.06 14.17
C LYS A 142 -21.80 -5.81 15.06
N CYS A 143 -20.68 -6.19 14.46
CA CYS A 143 -19.63 -6.96 15.14
C CYS A 143 -18.60 -6.01 15.78
N GLU A 144 -18.41 -6.13 17.10
CA GLU A 144 -17.39 -5.36 17.84
C GLU A 144 -16.15 -6.25 18.08
N ALA A 145 -14.94 -5.77 17.78
CA ALA A 145 -13.71 -6.53 17.98
C ALA A 145 -13.36 -6.70 19.48
N VAL A 146 -13.04 -7.93 19.89
CA VAL A 146 -12.73 -8.30 21.27
C VAL A 146 -11.35 -8.97 21.32
N LYS A 147 -10.62 -8.78 22.43
CA LYS A 147 -9.33 -9.47 22.64
C LYS A 147 -9.56 -10.99 22.70
N LEU A 148 -8.78 -11.75 21.92
CA LEU A 148 -8.77 -13.21 21.92
C LEU A 148 -8.61 -13.78 23.35
N GLY A 149 -9.42 -14.79 23.67
CA GLY A 149 -9.50 -15.44 24.98
C GLY A 149 -10.58 -16.51 24.98
N ALA A 150 -11.10 -16.87 26.16
CA ALA A 150 -12.17 -17.84 26.29
C ALA A 150 -13.49 -17.38 25.63
N LEU A 151 -14.05 -18.25 24.79
CA LEU A 151 -15.37 -18.16 24.20
C LEU A 151 -16.45 -18.09 25.28
N LYS A 152 -17.56 -17.42 24.93
CA LYS A 152 -18.77 -17.26 25.73
C LYS A 152 -19.95 -17.14 24.76
N VAL A 153 -21.16 -17.42 25.23
CA VAL A 153 -22.38 -17.14 24.46
C VAL A 153 -22.40 -15.68 24.00
N GLY A 154 -22.64 -15.44 22.71
CA GLY A 154 -22.59 -14.10 22.09
C GLY A 154 -21.19 -13.57 21.76
N LEU A 155 -20.13 -14.37 21.93
CA LEU A 155 -18.81 -14.09 21.33
C LEU A 155 -18.62 -14.93 20.06
N GLY A 156 -18.10 -14.30 19.01
CA GLY A 156 -17.78 -14.96 17.74
C GLY A 156 -16.28 -15.07 17.51
N MET A 157 -15.87 -16.12 16.80
CA MET A 157 -14.53 -16.28 16.26
C MET A 157 -14.55 -16.01 14.75
N VAL A 158 -13.77 -15.04 14.30
CA VAL A 158 -13.56 -14.75 12.87
C VAL A 158 -12.33 -15.52 12.41
N LEU A 159 -12.48 -16.34 11.37
CA LEU A 159 -11.41 -17.04 10.68
C LEU A 159 -11.24 -16.41 9.31
N ARG A 160 -10.12 -15.70 9.08
CA ARG A 160 -9.82 -15.02 7.80
C ARG A 160 -8.60 -15.69 7.17
N HIS A 161 -8.79 -16.37 6.04
CA HIS A 161 -7.75 -17.26 5.48
C HIS A 161 -6.53 -16.50 4.93
N LYS A 162 -5.34 -17.05 5.16
CA LYS A 162 -4.06 -16.45 4.79
C LYS A 162 -3.81 -16.55 3.27
N ALA A 163 -3.15 -15.52 2.73
CA ALA A 163 -3.23 -15.20 1.31
C ALA A 163 -2.13 -15.78 0.41
N ASP A 164 -1.87 -17.08 0.53
CA ASP A 164 -0.94 -17.82 -0.36
C ASP A 164 -1.49 -17.98 -1.80
N SER A 165 -2.72 -17.50 -2.07
CA SER A 165 -3.27 -17.39 -3.41
C SER A 165 -3.95 -16.04 -3.61
N ALA A 166 -3.88 -15.50 -4.83
CA ALA A 166 -4.22 -14.11 -5.18
C ALA A 166 -5.67 -13.66 -4.90
N ASN A 167 -6.56 -14.57 -4.50
CA ASN A 167 -7.97 -14.29 -4.18
C ASN A 167 -8.33 -14.54 -2.70
N ALA A 168 -7.43 -15.06 -1.86
CA ALA A 168 -7.85 -15.62 -0.57
C ALA A 168 -8.32 -14.57 0.47
N GLY A 169 -8.00 -13.28 0.28
CA GLY A 169 -8.47 -12.20 1.16
C GLY A 169 -10.00 -12.05 1.26
N SER A 170 -10.76 -12.67 0.34
CA SER A 170 -12.23 -12.74 0.42
C SER A 170 -12.76 -13.94 1.24
N PHE A 171 -11.93 -14.94 1.52
CA PHE A 171 -12.33 -16.15 2.24
C PHE A 171 -12.23 -15.94 3.75
N PHE A 172 -13.36 -15.66 4.38
CA PHE A 172 -13.50 -15.68 5.83
C PHE A 172 -14.83 -16.28 6.25
N CYS A 173 -14.93 -16.74 7.50
CA CYS A 173 -16.22 -16.98 8.14
C CYS A 173 -16.18 -16.53 9.61
N THR A 174 -17.35 -16.11 10.09
CA THR A 174 -17.55 -15.62 11.46
C THR A 174 -18.46 -16.60 12.20
N ARG A 175 -17.97 -17.23 13.27
CA ARG A 175 -18.69 -18.27 14.01
C ARG A 175 -19.03 -17.83 15.42
N GLU A 176 -20.31 -17.51 15.66
CA GLU A 176 -20.87 -17.14 16.96
C GLU A 176 -21.00 -18.39 17.86
N CYS A 177 -20.53 -18.32 19.10
CA CYS A 177 -20.79 -19.31 20.13
C CYS A 177 -22.24 -19.10 20.64
N THR A 178 -23.12 -20.06 20.41
CA THR A 178 -24.54 -19.97 20.77
C THR A 178 -24.86 -20.71 22.08
N GLU A 179 -24.20 -21.83 22.34
CA GLU A 179 -24.37 -22.63 23.56
C GLU A 179 -22.98 -23.06 24.09
N LEU A 180 -22.77 -22.98 25.40
CA LEU A 180 -21.54 -23.41 26.08
C LEU A 180 -21.90 -23.97 27.46
N GLU A 181 -21.90 -25.29 27.60
CA GLU A 181 -22.35 -26.01 28.79
C GLU A 181 -21.21 -26.86 29.40
N GLU A 182 -20.91 -26.64 30.68
CA GLU A 182 -19.92 -27.40 31.46
C GLU A 182 -20.60 -28.15 32.64
N PRO A 183 -21.51 -29.11 32.39
CA PRO A 183 -22.19 -29.83 33.46
C PRO A 183 -21.22 -30.70 34.28
N LEU A 184 -21.42 -30.71 35.60
CA LEU A 184 -20.66 -31.56 36.53
C LEU A 184 -20.81 -33.05 36.20
N GLU A 185 -22.02 -33.46 35.82
CA GLU A 185 -22.36 -34.81 35.35
C GLU A 185 -22.90 -34.72 33.91
N GLY A 186 -22.24 -35.39 32.97
CA GLY A 186 -22.58 -35.35 31.54
C GLY A 186 -21.41 -34.93 30.65
N SER A 187 -21.69 -34.75 29.36
CA SER A 187 -20.71 -34.22 28.39
C SER A 187 -20.65 -32.70 28.45
N PHE A 188 -19.46 -32.13 28.33
CA PHE A 188 -19.31 -30.70 28.01
C PHE A 188 -19.74 -30.45 26.56
N ARG A 189 -20.43 -29.35 26.30
CA ARG A 189 -21.14 -29.13 25.03
C ARG A 189 -20.97 -27.69 24.53
N LEU A 190 -20.45 -27.53 23.32
CA LEU A 190 -20.20 -26.25 22.64
C LEU A 190 -20.94 -26.26 21.30
N VAL A 191 -21.77 -25.25 21.04
CA VAL A 191 -22.45 -25.06 19.76
C VAL A 191 -22.02 -23.73 19.14
N MET A 192 -21.62 -23.77 17.87
CA MET A 192 -21.18 -22.61 17.10
C MET A 192 -21.93 -22.48 15.77
N GLN A 193 -22.53 -21.31 15.52
CA GLN A 193 -23.26 -20.96 14.30
C GLN A 193 -22.47 -19.98 13.43
N THR A 194 -22.38 -20.21 12.12
CA THR A 194 -21.75 -19.28 11.18
C THR A 194 -22.72 -18.13 10.84
N VAL A 195 -22.37 -16.90 11.23
CA VAL A 195 -23.25 -15.71 11.15
C VAL A 195 -22.84 -14.70 10.08
N GLU A 196 -21.66 -14.85 9.48
CA GLU A 196 -21.19 -14.06 8.33
C GLU A 196 -20.24 -14.92 7.50
N ALA A 197 -20.31 -14.84 6.16
CA ALA A 197 -19.53 -15.66 5.25
C ALA A 197 -18.97 -14.85 4.06
N GLY A 198 -17.65 -14.84 3.94
CA GLY A 198 -16.93 -14.14 2.87
C GLY A 198 -17.11 -14.80 1.49
N LEU A 199 -16.92 -14.01 0.42
CA LEU A 199 -17.07 -14.47 -0.96
C LEU A 199 -16.16 -15.67 -1.25
N GLY A 200 -16.80 -16.82 -1.53
CA GLY A 200 -16.15 -18.09 -1.81
C GLY A 200 -16.40 -19.17 -0.74
N TYR A 201 -16.86 -18.80 0.45
CA TYR A 201 -17.28 -19.76 1.47
C TYR A 201 -18.48 -20.59 0.96
N PRO A 202 -18.50 -21.93 1.15
CA PRO A 202 -19.48 -22.78 0.45
C PRO A 202 -20.84 -22.86 1.16
N PHE A 203 -20.90 -22.54 2.45
CA PHE A 203 -22.10 -22.61 3.29
C PHE A 203 -22.83 -21.27 3.34
N MET A 204 -24.16 -21.29 3.45
CA MET A 204 -24.96 -20.08 3.61
C MET A 204 -24.84 -19.53 5.04
N GLU A 205 -24.90 -18.21 5.18
CA GLU A 205 -24.99 -17.51 6.47
C GLU A 205 -26.20 -18.00 7.29
N ASP A 206 -26.06 -17.99 8.63
CA ASP A 206 -26.95 -18.62 9.61
C ASP A 206 -27.18 -20.14 9.46
N SER A 207 -26.84 -20.77 8.33
CA SER A 207 -27.22 -22.17 8.05
C SER A 207 -26.27 -23.21 8.64
N GLU A 208 -25.01 -22.87 8.86
CA GLU A 208 -24.01 -23.77 9.40
C GLU A 208 -24.00 -23.70 10.94
N ILE A 209 -24.35 -24.82 11.56
CA ILE A 209 -24.24 -25.08 12.99
C ILE A 209 -23.24 -26.23 13.18
N SER A 210 -22.37 -26.14 14.17
CA SER A 210 -21.51 -27.24 14.58
C SER A 210 -21.49 -27.40 16.09
N GLU A 211 -21.57 -28.65 16.53
CA GLU A 211 -21.73 -29.07 17.92
C GLU A 211 -20.56 -29.98 18.31
N VAL A 212 -19.85 -29.62 19.39
CA VAL A 212 -18.78 -30.41 20.00
C VAL A 212 -19.27 -30.92 21.36
N GLU A 213 -19.27 -32.24 21.54
CA GLU A 213 -19.51 -32.92 22.82
C GLU A 213 -18.22 -33.60 23.30
N ILE A 214 -17.77 -33.29 24.51
CA ILE A 214 -16.69 -34.05 25.18
C ILE A 214 -17.27 -34.81 26.37
N PHE A 215 -17.26 -36.13 26.27
CA PHE A 215 -17.81 -37.04 27.28
C PHE A 215 -16.88 -37.17 28.50
N PRO A 216 -17.40 -37.56 29.68
CA PRO A 216 -16.57 -37.98 30.80
C PRO A 216 -15.58 -39.09 30.38
N PRO A 217 -14.39 -39.18 31.02
CA PRO A 217 -13.45 -40.27 30.75
C PRO A 217 -14.10 -41.62 31.06
N SER A 218 -13.88 -42.59 30.16
CA SER A 218 -14.33 -43.97 30.37
C SER A 218 -13.35 -44.75 31.24
N ALA A 219 -13.70 -45.99 31.61
CA ALA A 219 -12.95 -46.78 32.61
C ALA A 219 -11.50 -47.13 32.20
N ASP A 220 -11.13 -46.96 30.93
CA ASP A 220 -9.76 -47.10 30.41
C ASP A 220 -8.97 -45.77 30.37
N GLY A 221 -9.57 -44.68 30.84
CA GLY A 221 -9.00 -43.33 30.83
C GLY A 221 -9.12 -42.60 29.49
N THR A 222 -9.77 -43.18 28.47
CA THR A 222 -10.00 -42.50 27.19
C THR A 222 -11.20 -41.56 27.26
N ILE A 223 -11.11 -40.43 26.56
CA ILE A 223 -12.13 -39.38 26.53
C ILE A 223 -12.69 -39.30 25.11
N ARG A 224 -13.96 -39.67 24.93
CA ARG A 224 -14.62 -39.55 23.62
C ARG A 224 -14.99 -38.08 23.37
N CYS A 225 -14.59 -37.58 22.21
CA CYS A 225 -15.07 -36.34 21.63
C CYS A 225 -15.91 -36.65 20.38
N LYS A 226 -17.06 -35.99 20.23
CA LYS A 226 -17.97 -36.12 19.09
C LYS A 226 -18.23 -34.73 18.54
N MET A 227 -17.95 -34.53 17.25
CA MET A 227 -18.24 -33.28 16.54
C MET A 227 -19.25 -33.55 15.44
N ILE A 228 -20.39 -32.86 15.46
CA ILE A 228 -21.38 -32.86 14.38
C ILE A 228 -21.34 -31.49 13.70
N GLY A 229 -21.49 -31.46 12.38
CA GLY A 229 -21.86 -30.25 11.66
C GLY A 229 -23.06 -30.46 10.76
N VAL A 230 -23.91 -29.43 10.71
CA VAL A 230 -25.08 -29.33 9.87
C VAL A 230 -25.01 -27.99 9.16
N ALA A 231 -25.03 -27.97 7.85
CA ALA A 231 -24.95 -26.74 7.06
C ALA A 231 -25.85 -26.81 5.83
N GLU A 232 -26.15 -25.68 5.20
CA GLU A 232 -26.81 -25.65 3.89
C GLU A 232 -25.94 -24.93 2.86
N VAL A 233 -25.96 -25.43 1.62
CA VAL A 233 -25.21 -24.83 0.50
C VAL A 233 -26.15 -24.49 -0.65
N THR A 234 -25.87 -23.38 -1.35
CA THR A 234 -26.65 -22.90 -2.50
C THR A 234 -26.63 -23.89 -3.67
N SER A 235 -25.52 -24.60 -3.87
CA SER A 235 -25.29 -25.46 -5.04
C SER A 235 -25.33 -26.96 -4.70
N ARG A 236 -26.30 -27.67 -5.28
CA ARG A 236 -26.49 -29.13 -5.11
C ARG A 236 -25.45 -29.92 -5.88
N ILE A 237 -25.09 -29.47 -7.08
CA ILE A 237 -24.06 -30.10 -7.91
C ILE A 237 -22.67 -29.84 -7.31
N PHE A 238 -22.37 -28.62 -6.83
CA PHE A 238 -21.10 -28.34 -6.15
C PHE A 238 -20.94 -29.21 -4.90
N ARG A 239 -21.98 -29.34 -4.05
CA ARG A 239 -21.96 -30.21 -2.85
C ARG A 239 -21.51 -31.65 -3.16
N TRP A 240 -21.98 -32.20 -4.29
CA TRP A 240 -21.65 -33.54 -4.73
C TRP A 240 -20.26 -33.61 -5.38
N TRP A 241 -19.94 -32.66 -6.27
CA TRP A 241 -18.68 -32.64 -7.02
C TRP A 241 -17.47 -32.38 -6.13
N SER A 242 -17.55 -31.42 -5.22
CA SER A 242 -16.45 -31.01 -4.33
C SER A 242 -16.35 -31.85 -3.07
N GLY A 243 -17.24 -32.83 -2.85
CA GLY A 243 -17.13 -33.76 -1.73
C GLY A 243 -17.41 -33.17 -0.34
N LEU A 244 -17.91 -31.93 -0.22
CA LEU A 244 -18.00 -31.13 1.03
C LEU A 244 -18.29 -31.90 2.32
N GLN A 245 -19.18 -32.89 2.30
CA GLN A 245 -19.51 -33.70 3.48
C GLN A 245 -18.31 -34.50 4.01
N ARG A 246 -17.49 -35.04 3.10
CA ARG A 246 -16.24 -35.73 3.41
C ARG A 246 -15.15 -34.74 3.81
N ASP A 247 -14.95 -33.69 3.02
CA ASP A 247 -13.93 -32.66 3.28
C ASP A 247 -14.13 -32.01 4.65
N SER A 248 -15.39 -31.72 5.03
CA SER A 248 -15.73 -31.20 6.37
C SER A 248 -15.48 -32.23 7.48
N GLN A 249 -15.73 -33.52 7.23
CA GLN A 249 -15.45 -34.59 8.17
C GLN A 249 -13.94 -34.80 8.37
N GLU A 250 -13.15 -34.76 7.30
CA GLU A 250 -11.69 -34.88 7.35
C GLU A 250 -11.06 -33.64 8.02
N ALA A 251 -11.56 -32.43 7.74
CA ALA A 251 -11.17 -31.20 8.43
C ALA A 251 -11.51 -31.24 9.93
N ALA A 252 -12.69 -31.73 10.31
CA ALA A 252 -13.08 -31.90 11.70
C ALA A 252 -12.17 -32.91 12.42
N ILE A 253 -11.84 -34.04 11.78
CA ILE A 253 -10.89 -35.01 12.35
C ILE A 253 -9.49 -34.40 12.50
N ALA A 254 -9.01 -33.64 11.52
CA ALA A 254 -7.71 -32.95 11.61
C ALA A 254 -7.68 -31.91 12.74
N PHE A 255 -8.77 -31.17 12.97
CA PHE A 255 -8.91 -30.25 14.11
C PHE A 255 -8.93 -31.00 15.45
N LEU A 256 -9.66 -32.11 15.57
CA LEU A 256 -9.62 -32.94 16.78
C LEU A 256 -8.20 -33.47 17.05
N GLN A 257 -7.46 -33.86 16.01
CA GLN A 257 -6.05 -34.27 16.13
C GLN A 257 -5.12 -33.12 16.50
N SER A 258 -5.32 -31.90 16.01
CA SER A 258 -4.51 -30.75 16.42
C SER A 258 -4.74 -30.38 17.88
N ILE A 259 -5.98 -30.47 18.37
CA ILE A 259 -6.30 -30.31 19.80
C ILE A 259 -5.61 -31.39 20.66
N GLU A 260 -5.54 -32.64 20.21
CA GLU A 260 -4.77 -33.67 20.93
C GLU A 260 -3.27 -33.34 20.98
N ASN A 261 -2.70 -32.88 19.85
CA ASN A 261 -1.30 -32.47 19.77
C ASN A 261 -0.99 -31.26 20.67
N GLU A 262 -1.86 -30.25 20.75
CA GLU A 262 -1.69 -29.07 21.63
C GLU A 262 -1.70 -29.43 23.13
N VAL A 263 -2.42 -30.49 23.52
CA VAL A 263 -2.46 -30.96 24.92
C VAL A 263 -1.34 -31.95 25.23
N ALA A 264 -0.99 -32.81 24.27
CA ALA A 264 0.10 -33.77 24.38
C ALA A 264 1.49 -33.15 24.19
N ALA A 265 1.58 -31.98 23.56
CA ALA A 265 2.81 -31.19 23.45
C ALA A 265 3.41 -31.01 24.85
N PRO A 266 4.71 -31.30 25.05
CA PRO A 266 5.33 -31.12 26.34
C PRO A 266 5.19 -29.65 26.70
N LYS A 267 4.46 -29.34 27.78
CA LYS A 267 4.30 -27.98 28.29
C LYS A 267 5.68 -27.43 28.66
N VAL A 268 6.37 -26.86 27.68
CA VAL A 268 7.67 -26.21 27.81
C VAL A 268 7.44 -25.09 28.80
N ARG A 269 7.79 -25.35 30.06
CA ARG A 269 7.59 -24.41 31.14
C ARG A 269 8.39 -23.17 30.81
N SER A 270 7.70 -22.17 30.28
CA SER A 270 8.10 -20.78 30.19
C SER A 270 8.21 -20.20 31.60
N LYS A 271 9.17 -20.75 32.36
CA LYS A 271 9.99 -19.95 33.25
C LYS A 271 10.45 -18.79 32.38
N SER A 272 9.86 -17.63 32.60
CA SER A 272 10.16 -16.42 31.86
C SER A 272 11.68 -16.23 31.79
N LEU A 273 12.20 -15.67 30.71
CA LEU A 273 13.65 -15.46 30.56
C LEU A 273 14.26 -14.73 31.77
N SER A 274 13.49 -13.89 32.47
CA SER A 274 13.85 -13.31 33.77
C SER A 274 14.25 -14.33 34.86
N GLN A 275 13.63 -15.51 34.96
CA GLN A 275 14.04 -16.58 35.89
C GLN A 275 15.28 -17.35 35.46
N GLN A 276 15.63 -17.39 34.17
CA GLN A 276 16.92 -17.93 33.71
C GLN A 276 18.04 -16.91 33.91
N CYS A 277 17.82 -15.63 33.59
CA CYS A 277 18.77 -14.56 33.89
C CYS A 277 19.06 -14.47 35.40
N LEU A 278 18.04 -14.53 36.27
CA LEU A 278 18.20 -14.56 37.73
C LEU A 278 18.97 -15.78 38.27
N ARG A 279 19.18 -16.83 37.47
CA ARG A 279 20.03 -17.99 37.84
C ARG A 279 21.43 -17.94 37.19
N ALA A 280 21.63 -17.12 36.17
CA ALA A 280 22.94 -16.86 35.58
C ALA A 280 23.76 -15.81 36.37
N MET A 281 23.12 -15.06 37.28
CA MET A 281 23.73 -13.97 38.05
C MET A 281 24.17 -14.36 39.48
N SER A 282 24.38 -15.65 39.78
CA SER A 282 24.74 -16.13 41.13
C SER A 282 26.13 -16.80 41.21
N SER A 283 27.13 -16.25 40.53
CA SER A 283 28.55 -16.59 40.67
C SER A 283 29.37 -15.32 40.89
N ASP A 284 30.20 -15.30 41.94
CA ASP A 284 30.80 -14.07 42.49
C ASP A 284 31.79 -13.33 41.55
N ASP A 285 32.32 -14.00 40.51
CA ASP A 285 33.26 -13.41 39.54
C ASP A 285 32.68 -12.25 38.71
N ALA A 286 31.35 -12.14 38.61
CA ALA A 286 30.69 -11.14 37.77
C ALA A 286 30.99 -9.68 38.19
N ALA A 287 31.22 -9.43 39.49
CA ALA A 287 31.45 -8.08 40.03
C ALA A 287 32.75 -7.44 39.51
N VAL A 288 33.81 -8.25 39.33
CA VAL A 288 35.13 -7.77 38.89
C VAL A 288 35.09 -7.35 37.42
N HIS A 289 34.42 -8.14 36.57
CA HIS A 289 34.27 -7.81 35.15
C HIS A 289 33.32 -6.63 34.89
N ALA A 290 32.24 -6.49 35.66
CA ALA A 290 31.34 -5.35 35.55
C ALA A 290 32.05 -4.01 35.84
N ALA A 291 32.89 -3.96 36.88
CA ALA A 291 33.68 -2.77 37.21
C ALA A 291 34.69 -2.41 36.11
N ALA A 292 35.38 -3.41 35.53
CA ALA A 292 36.32 -3.20 34.43
C ALA A 292 35.62 -2.70 33.15
N PHE A 293 34.43 -3.22 32.83
CA PHE A 293 33.68 -2.83 31.64
C PHE A 293 33.13 -1.39 31.74
N LEU A 294 32.61 -0.99 32.91
CA LEU A 294 32.16 0.38 33.16
C LEU A 294 33.31 1.39 33.08
N ALA A 295 34.47 1.09 33.67
CA ALA A 295 35.66 1.93 33.59
C ALA A 295 36.21 2.06 32.15
N ALA A 296 36.04 1.05 31.30
CA ALA A 296 36.38 1.12 29.88
C ALA A 296 35.38 1.99 29.09
N ALA A 297 34.08 1.84 29.33
CA ALA A 297 33.02 2.59 28.65
C ALA A 297 33.08 4.10 28.95
N GLU A 298 33.27 4.47 30.22
CA GLU A 298 33.38 5.88 30.66
C GLU A 298 34.61 6.57 30.01
N LYS A 299 35.75 5.86 29.96
CA LYS A 299 36.98 6.35 29.32
C LYS A 299 36.83 6.48 27.80
N GLY A 300 36.09 5.58 27.15
CA GLY A 300 35.78 5.65 25.73
C GLY A 300 34.90 6.86 25.37
N MET A 301 33.84 7.12 26.13
CA MET A 301 32.94 8.26 25.87
C MET A 301 33.62 9.62 26.08
N LEU A 302 34.49 9.75 27.09
CA LEU A 302 35.30 10.96 27.32
C LEU A 302 36.26 11.25 26.16
N GLU A 303 36.88 10.21 25.59
CA GLU A 303 37.81 10.34 24.46
C GLU A 303 37.09 10.79 23.17
N VAL A 304 35.87 10.26 22.91
CA VAL A 304 35.02 10.68 21.79
C VAL A 304 34.55 12.14 21.95
N ALA A 305 34.06 12.51 23.15
CA ALA A 305 33.64 13.88 23.44
C ALA A 305 34.80 14.89 23.26
N ARG A 306 36.00 14.52 23.70
CA ARG A 306 37.22 15.33 23.55
C ARG A 306 37.61 15.55 22.09
N ARG A 307 37.52 14.52 21.24
CA ARG A 307 37.77 14.64 19.79
C ARG A 307 36.75 15.53 19.09
N HIS A 308 35.47 15.41 19.44
CA HIS A 308 34.41 16.25 18.87
C HIS A 308 34.56 17.74 19.26
N LEU A 309 34.98 18.04 20.50
CA LEU A 309 35.24 19.42 20.94
C LEU A 309 36.50 20.03 20.31
N GLN A 310 37.58 19.25 20.11
CA GLN A 310 38.81 19.76 19.52
C GLN A 310 38.73 19.99 17.99
N GLY A 311 37.82 19.30 17.29
CA GLY A 311 37.64 19.45 15.84
C GLY A 311 37.11 20.81 15.37
N ARG A 312 36.44 21.60 16.23
CA ARG A 312 35.73 22.84 15.82
C ARG A 312 36.53 24.14 15.92
N HIS A 313 37.78 24.13 16.39
CA HIS A 313 38.54 25.37 16.66
C HIS A 313 39.62 25.76 15.63
N ARG A 314 39.60 25.20 14.40
CA ARG A 314 40.53 25.58 13.32
C ARG A 314 39.84 25.86 11.97
N ARG A 315 39.12 27.00 11.87
CA ARG A 315 39.00 27.87 10.67
C ARG A 315 38.06 29.06 10.92
N MET A 316 38.60 30.16 11.46
CA MET A 316 38.19 31.54 11.11
C MET A 316 39.13 32.56 11.75
N ILE A 317 39.78 33.40 10.92
CA ILE A 317 40.49 34.62 11.32
C ILE A 317 40.25 35.64 10.19
N VAL A 318 39.53 36.74 10.50
CA VAL A 318 39.27 37.94 9.66
C VAL A 318 38.44 37.66 8.39
N SER A 319 37.42 38.43 7.99
CA SER A 319 36.87 39.75 8.40
C SER A 319 35.32 39.64 8.56
N SER A 320 34.64 40.15 9.61
CA SER A 320 34.16 41.53 9.79
C SER A 320 33.51 42.14 8.51
N VAL A 321 32.25 42.62 8.45
CA VAL A 321 31.19 43.04 9.41
C VAL A 321 29.84 42.93 8.65
N ASP A 322 28.65 42.55 9.14
CA ASP A 322 28.12 42.00 10.43
C ASP A 322 27.12 40.83 10.07
N GLY A 323 26.18 40.30 10.87
CA GLY A 323 25.70 40.73 12.18
C GLY A 323 24.52 39.96 12.80
N HIS A 324 24.01 40.55 13.89
CA HIS A 324 22.80 40.27 14.68
C HIS A 324 21.83 39.14 14.26
N GLY A 325 21.55 38.23 15.22
CA GLY A 325 20.14 37.92 15.52
C GLY A 325 19.58 36.51 15.27
N ARG A 326 20.37 35.43 15.19
CA ARG A 326 19.82 34.04 15.21
C ARG A 326 20.59 33.13 16.17
N GLY A 327 19.91 32.63 17.20
CA GLY A 327 20.53 31.81 18.26
C GLY A 327 19.57 31.13 19.23
N ALA A 328 18.37 30.73 18.80
CA ALA A 328 17.35 30.14 19.70
C ALA A 328 16.45 29.04 19.09
N VAL A 329 16.70 28.58 17.85
CA VAL A 329 15.83 27.57 17.18
C VAL A 329 16.66 26.51 16.44
N HIS A 330 17.29 25.59 17.16
CA HIS A 330 17.87 24.35 16.60
C HIS A 330 18.15 23.30 17.69
N LEU A 331 17.09 22.71 18.26
CA LEU A 331 17.21 21.57 19.19
C LEU A 331 16.01 20.60 19.22
N ALA A 332 14.88 20.92 18.56
CA ALA A 332 13.63 20.16 18.63
C ALA A 332 13.44 19.10 17.53
N ALA A 333 14.52 18.59 16.91
CA ALA A 333 14.44 17.77 15.70
C ALA A 333 15.42 16.57 15.66
N ARG A 334 15.70 15.92 16.81
CA ARG A 334 16.40 14.62 16.83
C ARG A 334 16.29 13.85 18.16
N ALA A 335 15.14 13.22 18.41
CA ALA A 335 15.01 12.09 19.33
C ALA A 335 13.70 11.34 19.05
N GLY A 336 13.75 10.01 18.93
CA GLY A 336 12.56 9.18 18.80
C GLY A 336 12.66 7.93 19.68
N HIS A 337 12.16 8.02 20.91
CA HIS A 337 11.80 6.88 21.77
C HIS A 337 10.89 7.35 22.94
N SER A 338 9.95 6.48 23.33
CA SER A 338 9.03 6.58 24.48
C SER A 338 8.20 7.87 24.64
N GLU A 339 6.94 7.83 24.20
CA GLU A 339 5.99 8.96 24.24
C GLU A 339 5.68 9.48 25.65
N GLY A 340 5.57 8.58 26.65
CA GLY A 340 5.06 8.94 27.98
C GLY A 340 5.93 9.92 28.80
N HIS A 341 7.22 10.05 28.48
CA HIS A 341 8.09 11.01 29.18
C HIS A 341 7.92 12.44 28.64
N TRP A 342 7.58 12.57 27.36
CA TRP A 342 7.48 13.85 26.64
C TRP A 342 6.30 14.70 27.10
N GLU A 343 5.12 14.12 27.31
CA GLU A 343 3.94 14.89 27.77
C GLU A 343 4.15 15.50 29.17
N THR A 344 4.80 14.77 30.07
CA THR A 344 5.10 15.25 31.43
C THR A 344 6.05 16.44 31.39
N GLU A 345 7.09 16.37 30.55
CA GLU A 345 8.06 17.44 30.38
C GLU A 345 7.46 18.66 29.65
N ARG A 346 6.68 18.45 28.58
CA ARG A 346 5.90 19.48 27.87
C ARG A 346 4.95 20.23 28.79
N LEU A 347 4.19 19.52 29.64
CA LEU A 347 3.31 20.14 30.64
C LEU A 347 4.09 20.88 31.74
N SER A 348 5.31 20.45 32.06
CA SER A 348 6.19 21.19 32.98
C SER A 348 6.71 22.49 32.35
N LEU A 349 7.10 22.45 31.07
CA LEU A 349 7.59 23.59 30.30
C LEU A 349 6.49 24.64 30.09
N LEU A 350 5.25 24.23 29.76
CA LEU A 350 4.11 25.15 29.67
C LEU A 350 3.81 25.83 31.02
N LYS A 351 3.88 25.09 32.14
CA LYS A 351 3.71 25.66 33.49
C LYS A 351 4.85 26.60 33.88
N GLN A 352 6.10 26.26 33.57
CA GLN A 352 7.26 27.12 33.85
C GLN A 352 7.27 28.36 32.97
N THR A 353 6.85 28.24 31.70
CA THR A 353 6.71 29.37 30.76
C THR A 353 5.62 30.33 31.23
N ARG A 354 4.45 29.79 31.62
CA ARG A 354 3.39 30.56 32.29
C ARG A 354 3.91 31.30 33.54
N SER A 355 4.62 30.60 34.44
CA SER A 355 5.21 31.21 35.64
C SER A 355 6.25 32.31 35.35
N LYS A 356 6.90 32.30 34.18
CA LYS A 356 7.82 33.34 33.72
C LYS A 356 7.11 34.47 32.93
N MET A 357 5.84 34.29 32.59
CA MET A 357 5.03 35.22 31.80
C MET A 357 3.93 35.92 32.60
N GLU A 358 3.57 35.41 33.78
CA GLU A 358 2.75 36.14 34.77
C GLU A 358 3.48 37.37 35.39
N SER A 359 4.71 37.65 34.92
CA SER A 359 5.44 38.93 35.03
C SER A 359 5.65 39.55 33.63
N SER A 360 4.56 39.95 32.97
CA SER A 360 4.48 40.08 31.49
C SER A 360 5.21 41.25 30.83
N ASP A 361 5.79 42.20 31.57
CA ASP A 361 6.37 43.46 31.03
C ASP A 361 7.60 43.33 30.10
N LEU A 362 8.12 42.11 29.85
CA LEU A 362 9.46 41.89 29.30
C LEU A 362 9.55 41.17 27.93
N LEU A 363 8.44 40.79 27.29
CA LEU A 363 8.46 40.16 25.96
C LEU A 363 7.73 41.00 24.91
N PRO A 364 8.40 41.45 23.83
CA PRO A 364 7.74 42.15 22.73
C PRO A 364 6.64 41.30 22.08
N SER A 365 5.55 41.95 21.67
CA SER A 365 4.43 41.29 20.96
C SER A 365 4.88 40.55 19.70
N SER A 366 5.91 41.03 19.00
CA SER A 366 6.53 40.35 17.86
C SER A 366 7.21 39.02 18.23
N SER A 367 7.83 38.91 19.40
CA SER A 367 8.42 37.67 19.92
C SER A 367 7.35 36.69 20.42
N LEU A 368 6.25 37.20 20.98
CA LEU A 368 5.08 36.37 21.33
C LEU A 368 4.37 35.85 20.07
N GLY A 369 4.22 36.68 19.03
CA GLY A 369 3.68 36.27 17.73
C GLY A 369 4.52 35.18 17.05
N GLN A 370 5.86 35.29 17.08
CA GLN A 370 6.75 34.22 16.60
C GLN A 370 6.66 32.95 17.43
N THR A 371 6.44 33.07 18.75
CA THR A 371 6.29 31.93 19.67
C THR A 371 4.96 31.20 19.42
N LEU A 372 3.85 31.95 19.30
CA LEU A 372 2.55 31.46 18.85
C LEU A 372 2.67 30.76 17.50
N ALA A 373 3.44 31.33 16.56
CA ALA A 373 3.73 30.75 15.27
C ALA A 373 4.74 29.58 15.28
N ALA A 374 5.06 29.04 16.46
CA ALA A 374 5.83 27.80 16.64
C ALA A 374 5.10 26.74 17.49
N LEU A 375 3.90 27.03 18.01
CA LEU A 375 3.10 26.07 18.79
C LEU A 375 2.40 25.06 17.87
N CYS A 376 2.13 23.85 18.39
CA CYS A 376 1.24 22.89 17.72
C CYS A 376 -0.24 23.28 17.91
N PHE A 377 -1.15 22.66 17.14
CA PHE A 377 -2.53 23.13 17.07
C PHE A 377 -3.27 23.08 18.42
N ALA A 378 -3.06 22.00 19.18
CA ALA A 378 -3.59 21.85 20.52
C ALA A 378 -2.99 22.90 21.48
N ASP A 379 -1.68 23.16 21.40
CA ASP A 379 -1.00 24.14 22.24
C ASP A 379 -1.46 25.59 21.91
N LEU A 380 -1.74 25.91 20.64
CA LEU A 380 -2.32 27.19 20.23
C LEU A 380 -3.74 27.39 20.78
N LEU A 381 -4.63 26.39 20.64
CA LEU A 381 -5.99 26.46 21.20
C LEU A 381 -5.97 26.54 22.72
N GLN A 382 -5.05 25.83 23.37
CA GLN A 382 -4.84 25.88 24.82
C GLN A 382 -4.33 27.26 25.26
N ALA A 383 -3.25 27.78 24.67
CA ALA A 383 -2.69 29.10 24.98
C ALA A 383 -3.72 30.23 24.79
N THR A 384 -4.44 30.24 23.67
CA THR A 384 -5.51 31.23 23.40
C THR A 384 -6.78 31.03 24.24
N SER A 385 -6.91 29.92 24.98
CA SER A 385 -7.95 29.77 26.01
C SER A 385 -7.48 30.17 27.42
N CYS A 386 -6.16 30.22 27.67
CA CYS A 386 -5.60 30.54 28.98
C CYS A 386 -5.51 32.05 29.29
N SER A 387 -5.46 32.93 28.28
CA SER A 387 -5.40 34.39 28.49
C SER A 387 -6.02 35.18 27.34
N ARG A 388 -6.61 36.34 27.67
CA ARG A 388 -7.13 37.32 26.70
C ARG A 388 -6.02 37.94 25.84
N GLU A 389 -4.83 38.13 26.40
CA GLU A 389 -3.69 38.70 25.68
C GLU A 389 -3.22 37.74 24.58
N TRP A 390 -3.18 36.44 24.90
CA TRP A 390 -2.85 35.38 23.95
C TRP A 390 -3.94 35.22 22.88
N LEU A 391 -5.22 35.39 23.24
CA LEU A 391 -6.31 35.45 22.28
C LEU A 391 -6.20 36.67 21.34
N GLN A 392 -5.83 37.84 21.86
CA GLN A 392 -5.63 39.05 21.05
C GLN A 392 -4.42 38.91 20.11
N LEU A 393 -3.25 38.52 20.63
CA LEU A 393 -2.05 38.25 19.84
C LEU A 393 -2.30 37.14 18.79
N GLY A 394 -3.12 36.15 19.13
CA GLY A 394 -3.63 35.15 18.19
C GLY A 394 -4.52 35.75 17.09
N GLY A 395 -5.40 36.69 17.43
CA GLY A 395 -6.22 37.45 16.47
C GLY A 395 -5.41 38.35 15.53
N GLU A 396 -4.20 38.75 15.94
CA GLU A 396 -3.23 39.50 15.13
C GLU A 396 -2.38 38.59 14.21
N LEU A 397 -2.49 37.26 14.31
CA LEU A 397 -1.83 36.31 13.41
C LEU A 397 -2.45 36.33 12.01
N THR A 398 -1.85 37.11 11.11
CA THR A 398 -2.19 37.05 9.67
C THR A 398 -1.75 35.75 8.99
N GLN A 399 -0.88 34.96 9.64
CA GLN A 399 -0.46 33.63 9.21
C GLN A 399 -0.42 32.69 10.42
N LEU A 400 -0.98 31.50 10.27
CA LEU A 400 -0.62 30.36 11.11
C LEU A 400 0.69 29.73 10.59
N PRO A 401 1.45 29.01 11.44
CA PRO A 401 2.45 28.06 10.96
C PRO A 401 1.80 26.97 10.09
N ALA A 402 2.64 26.24 9.34
CA ALA A 402 2.23 25.10 8.54
C ALA A 402 1.82 23.91 9.45
N PHE A 403 0.64 24.00 10.06
CA PHE A 403 0.14 23.09 11.10
C PHE A 403 -0.03 21.63 10.67
N PHE A 404 -0.11 21.39 9.37
CA PHE A 404 -0.57 20.15 8.79
C PHE A 404 0.44 19.66 7.75
N ALA A 405 1.56 19.15 8.27
CA ALA A 405 2.44 18.32 7.48
C ALA A 405 1.64 17.10 6.98
N PRO A 406 1.90 16.57 5.76
CA PRO A 406 1.23 15.35 5.27
C PRO A 406 1.45 14.11 6.15
N THR A 407 2.37 14.17 7.11
CA THR A 407 2.69 13.13 8.09
C THR A 407 1.88 13.22 9.39
N THR A 408 1.01 14.22 9.57
CA THR A 408 0.17 14.36 10.77
C THR A 408 -0.90 13.26 10.80
N PRO A 409 -1.03 12.47 11.87
CA PRO A 409 -1.92 11.30 11.89
C PRO A 409 -3.41 11.69 11.82
N ALA A 410 -4.19 10.89 11.08
CA ALA A 410 -5.58 11.18 10.75
C ALA A 410 -6.50 11.58 11.94
N PRO A 411 -6.39 11.00 13.16
CA PRO A 411 -7.22 11.42 14.29
C PRO A 411 -6.99 12.88 14.73
N GLU A 412 -5.78 13.42 14.58
CA GLU A 412 -5.50 14.83 14.88
C GLU A 412 -6.05 15.74 13.79
N MET A 413 -5.97 15.31 12.54
CA MET A 413 -6.53 15.99 11.38
C MET A 413 -8.05 16.10 11.46
N GLN A 414 -8.75 15.05 11.90
CA GLN A 414 -10.20 15.10 12.16
C GLN A 414 -10.54 16.13 13.26
N ARG A 415 -9.77 16.19 14.36
CA ARG A 415 -9.97 17.19 15.43
C ARG A 415 -9.74 18.62 14.94
N ALA A 416 -8.76 18.83 14.06
CA ALA A 416 -8.50 20.12 13.44
C ALA A 416 -9.68 20.58 12.57
N VAL A 417 -10.22 19.69 11.72
CA VAL A 417 -11.42 19.96 10.91
C VAL A 417 -12.61 20.31 11.80
N GLN A 418 -12.87 19.54 12.87
CA GLN A 418 -13.92 19.85 13.85
C GLN A 418 -13.70 21.19 14.58
N SER A 419 -12.46 21.71 14.60
CA SER A 419 -12.12 23.00 15.23
C SER A 419 -12.25 24.20 14.29
N LEU A 420 -12.45 23.99 12.98
CA LEU A 420 -12.59 25.08 11.97
C LEU A 420 -13.60 26.18 12.35
N PRO A 421 -14.78 25.91 12.94
CA PRO A 421 -15.71 26.96 13.38
C PRO A 421 -15.11 27.85 14.48
N VAL A 422 -14.34 27.25 15.40
CA VAL A 422 -13.67 27.99 16.49
C VAL A 422 -12.55 28.85 15.93
N LEU A 423 -11.83 28.37 14.90
CA LEU A 423 -10.80 29.15 14.22
C LEU A 423 -11.38 30.32 13.43
N ALA A 424 -12.45 30.11 12.66
CA ALA A 424 -13.10 31.16 11.88
C ALA A 424 -13.63 32.30 12.77
N VAL A 425 -14.17 31.96 13.95
CA VAL A 425 -14.65 32.95 14.93
C VAL A 425 -13.52 33.66 15.68
N ARG A 426 -12.41 32.97 16.02
CA ARG A 426 -11.29 33.56 16.78
C ARG A 426 -10.28 34.32 15.91
N PHE A 427 -10.08 33.88 14.67
CA PHE A 427 -9.00 34.34 13.79
C PHE A 427 -9.56 34.76 12.41
N PRO A 428 -10.44 35.78 12.32
CA PRO A 428 -11.08 36.17 11.06
C PRO A 428 -10.12 36.85 10.05
N GLN A 429 -8.91 37.24 10.48
CA GLN A 429 -7.86 37.81 9.63
C GLN A 429 -6.85 36.76 9.13
N LEU A 430 -7.07 35.49 9.46
CA LEU A 430 -6.14 34.41 9.17
C LEU A 430 -6.07 34.15 7.66
N ARG A 431 -4.86 34.15 7.09
CA ARG A 431 -4.67 33.65 5.72
C ARG A 431 -4.87 32.13 5.69
N PRO A 432 -5.67 31.60 4.73
CA PRO A 432 -5.92 30.17 4.63
C PRO A 432 -4.65 29.45 4.17
N GLU A 433 -3.98 28.75 5.10
CA GLU A 433 -2.93 27.77 4.81
C GLU A 433 -3.14 26.47 5.62
N VAL A 434 -4.40 26.23 6.02
CA VAL A 434 -4.82 24.96 6.65
C VAL A 434 -4.87 23.87 5.57
N SER A 435 -4.26 22.72 5.87
CA SER A 435 -4.46 21.47 5.15
C SER A 435 -5.39 20.56 5.92
N ALA A 436 -6.20 19.76 5.23
CA ALA A 436 -7.04 18.73 5.83
C ALA A 436 -6.90 17.40 5.08
N VAL A 437 -6.65 16.31 5.80
CA VAL A 437 -6.69 14.92 5.31
C VAL A 437 -7.84 14.20 6.00
N LEU A 438 -8.80 13.66 5.26
CA LEU A 438 -10.02 13.05 5.84
C LEU A 438 -10.34 11.69 5.21
N THR A 439 -10.47 10.68 6.08
CA THR A 439 -10.63 9.26 5.74
C THR A 439 -11.86 8.59 6.38
N ASP A 440 -12.58 9.30 7.25
CA ASP A 440 -13.78 8.83 7.95
C ASP A 440 -14.66 10.06 8.20
N TRP A 441 -15.78 10.11 7.48
CA TRP A 441 -16.61 11.30 7.34
C TRP A 441 -17.87 11.23 8.18
N LYS A 442 -18.07 12.26 9.00
CA LYS A 442 -19.19 12.36 9.95
C LYS A 442 -19.99 13.63 9.68
N PRO A 443 -21.31 13.67 9.96
CA PRO A 443 -22.14 14.86 9.80
C PRO A 443 -21.61 16.12 10.51
N SER A 444 -20.81 15.95 11.58
CA SER A 444 -20.10 17.03 12.26
C SER A 444 -18.96 17.66 11.43
N HIS A 445 -18.31 16.92 10.54
CA HIS A 445 -17.26 17.44 9.66
C HIS A 445 -17.83 18.39 8.61
N PHE A 446 -18.94 18.02 7.96
CA PHE A 446 -19.64 18.91 7.02
C PHE A 446 -20.09 20.21 7.70
N ARG A 447 -20.71 20.11 8.88
CA ARG A 447 -21.06 21.28 9.71
C ARG A 447 -19.85 22.12 10.12
N ALA A 448 -18.65 21.54 10.23
CA ALA A 448 -17.44 22.29 10.55
C ALA A 448 -16.92 23.07 9.33
N LEU A 449 -17.09 22.53 8.12
CA LEU A 449 -16.78 23.21 6.86
C LEU A 449 -17.72 24.39 6.59
N ASP A 450 -19.01 24.30 6.93
CA ASP A 450 -19.98 25.41 6.75
C ASP A 450 -19.50 26.74 7.38
N TRP A 451 -18.84 26.66 8.54
CA TRP A 451 -18.39 27.82 9.31
C TRP A 451 -16.92 28.21 9.06
N GLY A 452 -16.06 27.26 8.65
CA GLY A 452 -14.62 27.49 8.56
C GLY A 452 -13.89 26.84 7.38
N GLY A 453 -14.60 26.24 6.41
CA GLY A 453 -14.01 25.66 5.19
C GLY A 453 -13.28 26.70 4.33
N HIS A 454 -13.66 27.99 4.44
CA HIS A 454 -12.93 29.11 3.83
C HIS A 454 -11.51 29.31 4.38
N LEU A 455 -11.13 28.68 5.50
CA LEU A 455 -9.76 28.66 6.02
C LEU A 455 -8.89 27.56 5.37
N LEU A 456 -9.49 26.59 4.68
CA LEU A 456 -8.77 25.51 4.00
C LEU A 456 -8.14 26.02 2.70
N ARG A 457 -6.88 25.64 2.48
CA ARG A 457 -6.16 25.84 1.20
C ARG A 457 -5.69 24.55 0.56
N ARG A 458 -5.49 23.50 1.35
CA ARG A 458 -5.13 22.16 0.88
C ARG A 458 -6.13 21.16 1.45
N MET A 459 -6.58 20.23 0.63
CA MET A 459 -7.52 19.20 1.08
C MET A 459 -7.25 17.88 0.36
N GLU A 460 -7.22 16.81 1.13
CA GLU A 460 -7.01 15.43 0.72
C GLU A 460 -8.16 14.61 1.28
N VAL A 461 -8.96 14.05 0.38
CA VAL A 461 -10.13 13.25 0.70
C VAL A 461 -9.86 11.82 0.26
N GLN A 462 -9.85 10.89 1.21
CA GLN A 462 -10.06 9.47 0.91
C GLN A 462 -11.57 9.23 0.99
N LEU A 463 -12.10 8.54 -0.02
CA LEU A 463 -13.50 8.16 -0.07
C LEU A 463 -13.75 7.03 0.93
N SER A 464 -14.81 7.20 1.71
CA SER A 464 -15.28 6.25 2.71
C SER A 464 -16.76 5.99 2.48
N GLU A 465 -17.30 4.97 3.13
CA GLU A 465 -18.75 4.76 3.18
C GLU A 465 -19.45 6.05 3.65
N GLY A 466 -20.55 6.41 2.98
CA GLY A 466 -21.30 7.64 3.24
C GLY A 466 -20.83 8.93 2.53
N VAL A 467 -19.76 8.91 1.73
CA VAL A 467 -19.29 10.10 0.97
C VAL A 467 -19.66 10.00 -0.52
N GLY A 468 -20.77 10.64 -0.91
CA GLY A 468 -21.22 10.70 -2.30
C GLY A 468 -20.83 11.99 -3.04
N GLU A 469 -21.31 12.13 -4.29
CA GLU A 469 -21.11 13.36 -5.07
C GLU A 469 -21.73 14.60 -4.41
N HIS A 470 -22.81 14.43 -3.64
CA HIS A 470 -23.47 15.52 -2.93
C HIS A 470 -22.56 16.07 -1.82
N GLU A 471 -21.92 15.18 -1.07
CA GLU A 471 -20.99 15.49 0.01
C GLU A 471 -19.72 16.17 -0.54
N LEU A 472 -19.18 15.67 -1.66
CA LEU A 472 -18.07 16.29 -2.38
C LEU A 472 -18.43 17.69 -2.92
N SER A 473 -19.63 17.84 -3.48
CA SER A 473 -20.16 19.13 -3.95
C SER A 473 -20.33 20.12 -2.79
N HIS A 474 -20.77 19.64 -1.63
CA HIS A 474 -20.93 20.41 -0.39
C HIS A 474 -19.58 20.85 0.21
N ILE A 475 -18.57 19.97 0.19
CA ILE A 475 -17.20 20.28 0.60
C ILE A 475 -16.64 21.43 -0.23
N LEU A 476 -16.65 21.31 -1.56
CA LEU A 476 -16.03 22.31 -2.44
C LEU A 476 -16.72 23.68 -2.36
N LYS A 477 -18.06 23.72 -2.26
CA LYS A 477 -18.84 24.96 -2.08
C LYS A 477 -18.45 25.75 -0.83
N HIS A 478 -18.19 25.07 0.28
CA HIS A 478 -17.82 25.71 1.55
C HIS A 478 -16.31 25.92 1.71
N CYS A 479 -15.49 25.44 0.76
CA CYS A 479 -14.03 25.63 0.73
C CYS A 479 -13.57 26.46 -0.49
N PRO A 480 -14.07 27.71 -0.68
CA PRO A 480 -13.80 28.51 -1.88
C PRO A 480 -12.35 28.96 -2.06
N ASN A 481 -11.50 28.77 -1.04
CA ASN A 481 -10.09 29.19 -1.03
C ASN A 481 -9.09 28.04 -1.29
N LEU A 482 -9.55 26.84 -1.67
CA LEU A 482 -8.66 25.72 -1.98
C LEU A 482 -7.73 26.03 -3.16
N PHE A 483 -6.44 25.87 -2.91
CA PHE A 483 -5.35 25.91 -3.88
C PHE A 483 -4.94 24.50 -4.32
N TYR A 484 -5.10 23.50 -3.44
CA TYR A 484 -4.86 22.08 -3.70
C TYR A 484 -6.08 21.26 -3.28
N PHE A 485 -6.53 20.35 -4.15
CA PHE A 485 -7.56 19.35 -3.84
C PHE A 485 -7.17 17.97 -4.38
N GLN A 486 -7.22 16.95 -3.53
CA GLN A 486 -7.06 15.54 -3.89
C GLN A 486 -8.28 14.75 -3.47
N LEU A 487 -8.73 13.84 -4.34
CA LEU A 487 -9.74 12.83 -4.06
C LEU A 487 -9.23 11.44 -4.47
N SER A 488 -9.40 10.45 -3.59
CA SER A 488 -8.81 9.11 -3.74
C SER A 488 -9.81 8.02 -3.31
N ASP A 489 -10.05 7.00 -4.15
CA ASP A 489 -10.86 5.81 -3.79
C ASP A 489 -10.00 4.53 -3.73
N TYR A 490 -9.16 4.42 -2.69
CA TYR A 490 -8.31 3.24 -2.50
C TYR A 490 -9.09 1.98 -2.09
N ASP A 491 -10.24 2.17 -1.44
CA ASP A 491 -11.08 1.07 -0.92
C ASP A 491 -12.14 0.60 -1.95
N LEU A 492 -12.21 1.25 -3.12
CA LEU A 492 -13.16 0.97 -4.22
C LEU A 492 -14.63 1.04 -3.79
N VAL A 493 -14.92 1.96 -2.86
CA VAL A 493 -16.26 2.18 -2.27
C VAL A 493 -17.11 3.10 -3.16
N ALA A 494 -16.48 3.91 -4.01
CA ALA A 494 -17.12 5.02 -4.70
C ALA A 494 -17.84 4.64 -6.02
N GLN A 495 -18.57 3.52 -6.01
CA GLN A 495 -19.29 2.90 -7.15
C GLN A 495 -20.39 3.76 -7.83
N ASN A 496 -20.43 5.07 -7.55
CA ASN A 496 -21.38 6.04 -8.07
C ASN A 496 -20.78 7.45 -8.28
N VAL A 497 -19.47 7.66 -8.11
CA VAL A 497 -18.84 9.01 -8.18
C VAL A 497 -18.48 9.38 -9.62
N SER A 498 -19.50 9.73 -10.41
CA SER A 498 -19.38 10.09 -11.83
C SER A 498 -18.63 11.41 -12.13
N GLY A 499 -18.35 12.19 -11.10
CA GLY A 499 -17.58 13.45 -11.16
C GLY A 499 -18.43 14.73 -11.24
N ASN A 500 -19.75 14.70 -11.02
CA ASN A 500 -20.58 15.92 -11.12
C ASN A 500 -20.19 17.00 -10.11
N PHE A 501 -19.59 16.63 -8.97
CA PHE A 501 -19.06 17.54 -7.96
C PHE A 501 -17.96 18.47 -8.51
N LEU A 502 -17.27 18.09 -9.59
CA LEU A 502 -16.17 18.87 -10.18
C LEU A 502 -16.64 20.22 -10.77
N ARG A 503 -17.94 20.43 -10.96
CA ARG A 503 -18.51 21.75 -11.31
C ARG A 503 -18.30 22.79 -10.21
N ASP A 504 -18.16 22.33 -8.97
CA ASP A 504 -18.10 23.16 -7.77
C ASP A 504 -16.64 23.47 -7.35
N LEU A 505 -15.62 23.03 -8.12
CA LEU A 505 -14.21 23.34 -7.86
C LEU A 505 -13.96 24.85 -7.81
N PRO A 506 -13.19 25.37 -6.83
CA PRO A 506 -12.81 26.77 -6.77
C PRO A 506 -12.02 27.24 -8.00
N LYS A 507 -12.27 28.48 -8.43
CA LYS A 507 -11.61 29.09 -9.59
C LYS A 507 -10.11 29.27 -9.41
N ASP A 508 -9.67 29.46 -8.16
CA ASP A 508 -8.27 29.71 -7.78
C ASP A 508 -7.53 28.42 -7.36
N LEU A 509 -8.13 27.26 -7.63
CA LEU A 509 -7.50 25.96 -7.49
C LEU A 509 -6.35 25.81 -8.51
N VAL A 510 -5.17 25.44 -8.02
CA VAL A 510 -3.93 25.34 -8.82
C VAL A 510 -3.44 23.89 -8.94
N GLU A 511 -3.74 23.02 -7.96
CA GLU A 511 -3.44 21.59 -8.01
C GLU A 511 -4.70 20.73 -7.78
N LEU A 512 -4.93 19.80 -8.71
CA LEU A 512 -6.02 18.82 -8.65
C LEU A 512 -5.46 17.40 -8.81
N ARG A 513 -5.81 16.50 -7.89
CA ARG A 513 -5.46 15.07 -7.97
C ARG A 513 -6.71 14.21 -7.87
N LEU A 514 -6.89 13.28 -8.80
CA LEU A 514 -8.02 12.35 -8.84
C LEU A 514 -7.48 10.93 -9.02
N CYS A 515 -7.61 10.10 -7.98
CA CYS A 515 -7.02 8.77 -7.90
C CYS A 515 -8.12 7.69 -7.74
N LEU A 516 -8.08 6.68 -8.60
CA LEU A 516 -8.94 5.50 -8.64
C LEU A 516 -10.44 5.77 -8.85
N LEU A 517 -10.80 6.98 -9.32
CA LEU A 517 -12.18 7.36 -9.66
C LEU A 517 -12.57 6.77 -11.02
N ARG A 518 -12.80 5.45 -11.07
CA ARG A 518 -13.02 4.71 -12.33
C ARG A 518 -14.18 5.26 -13.16
N ASP A 519 -15.30 5.59 -12.51
CA ASP A 519 -16.52 6.12 -13.14
C ASP A 519 -16.41 7.60 -13.61
N LEU A 520 -15.22 8.21 -13.54
CA LEU A 520 -15.02 9.60 -13.94
C LEU A 520 -15.10 9.76 -15.46
N GLN A 521 -16.18 10.40 -15.92
CA GLN A 521 -16.46 10.55 -17.36
C GLN A 521 -15.89 11.84 -17.97
N ASP A 522 -15.65 11.82 -19.28
CA ASP A 522 -15.12 12.95 -20.07
C ASP A 522 -15.86 14.29 -19.82
N ARG A 523 -17.19 14.23 -19.68
CA ARG A 523 -18.03 15.39 -19.37
C ARG A 523 -17.68 16.05 -18.04
N SER A 524 -17.27 15.26 -17.06
CA SER A 524 -16.95 15.70 -15.70
C SER A 524 -15.57 16.35 -15.64
N LEU A 525 -14.56 15.78 -16.32
CA LEU A 525 -13.24 16.41 -16.47
C LEU A 525 -13.34 17.72 -17.30
N LYS A 526 -14.13 17.72 -18.38
CA LYS A 526 -14.44 18.91 -19.18
C LYS A 526 -15.10 20.04 -18.38
N VAL A 527 -15.87 19.69 -17.35
CA VAL A 527 -16.46 20.64 -16.41
C VAL A 527 -15.41 21.11 -15.40
N ALA A 528 -14.57 20.22 -14.87
CA ALA A 528 -13.47 20.58 -13.96
C ALA A 528 -12.53 21.65 -14.55
N VAL A 529 -12.08 21.44 -15.79
CA VAL A 529 -11.23 22.37 -16.57
C VAL A 529 -11.87 23.76 -16.71
N LYS A 530 -13.21 23.85 -16.75
CA LYS A 530 -13.95 25.11 -16.87
C LYS A 530 -14.20 25.80 -15.53
N SER A 531 -14.40 25.04 -14.46
CA SER A 531 -14.61 25.59 -13.11
C SER A 531 -13.31 26.09 -12.49
N ALA A 532 -12.19 25.38 -12.72
CA ALA A 532 -10.86 25.72 -12.21
C ALA A 532 -9.86 26.04 -13.35
N PRO A 533 -10.01 27.19 -14.05
CA PRO A 533 -9.14 27.55 -15.18
C PRO A 533 -7.70 27.92 -14.77
N ASN A 534 -7.43 28.13 -13.47
CA ASN A 534 -6.10 28.44 -12.94
C ASN A 534 -5.25 27.19 -12.64
N LEU A 535 -5.73 25.98 -12.93
CA LEU A 535 -5.01 24.73 -12.69
C LEU A 535 -3.66 24.70 -13.42
N ARG A 536 -2.60 24.42 -12.66
CA ARG A 536 -1.21 24.25 -13.14
C ARG A 536 -0.65 22.86 -12.84
N SER A 537 -1.24 22.11 -11.91
CA SER A 537 -0.84 20.74 -11.57
C SER A 537 -2.05 19.83 -11.65
N ILE A 538 -1.98 18.80 -12.48
CA ILE A 538 -3.02 17.77 -12.60
C ILE A 538 -2.38 16.38 -12.50
N HIS A 539 -2.90 15.56 -11.58
CA HIS A 539 -2.60 14.14 -11.46
C HIS A 539 -3.90 13.34 -11.64
N LEU A 540 -3.96 12.49 -12.66
CA LEU A 540 -5.09 11.60 -12.92
C LEU A 540 -4.58 10.15 -12.89
N GLU A 541 -5.17 9.33 -12.04
CA GLU A 541 -4.74 7.96 -11.80
C GLU A 541 -5.96 7.03 -11.70
N GLY A 542 -5.97 5.93 -12.45
CA GLY A 542 -7.05 4.94 -12.45
C GLY A 542 -8.46 5.48 -12.73
N VAL A 543 -8.52 6.52 -13.56
CA VAL A 543 -9.73 7.16 -14.06
C VAL A 543 -10.18 6.46 -15.35
N ASP A 544 -10.49 5.17 -15.22
CA ASP A 544 -10.53 4.21 -16.32
C ASP A 544 -11.58 4.52 -17.43
N GLU A 545 -12.68 5.24 -17.13
CA GLU A 545 -13.71 5.66 -18.10
C GLU A 545 -13.40 6.97 -18.87
N LEU A 546 -12.27 7.64 -18.61
CA LEU A 546 -11.85 8.80 -19.43
C LEU A 546 -11.33 8.37 -20.80
N THR A 547 -11.65 9.14 -21.84
CA THR A 547 -11.17 8.93 -23.22
C THR A 547 -10.30 10.09 -23.72
N ASP A 548 -9.72 9.90 -24.90
CA ASP A 548 -9.12 10.93 -25.75
C ASP A 548 -9.88 12.28 -25.79
N HIS A 549 -11.21 12.27 -25.65
CA HIS A 549 -12.02 13.48 -25.66
C HIS A 549 -11.92 14.27 -24.36
N GLY A 550 -12.07 13.63 -23.20
CA GLY A 550 -11.95 14.29 -21.89
C GLY A 550 -10.51 14.66 -21.56
N ILE A 551 -9.58 13.74 -21.79
CA ILE A 551 -8.13 13.97 -21.61
C ILE A 551 -7.67 15.12 -22.52
N GLY A 552 -8.22 15.22 -23.74
CA GLY A 552 -7.93 16.31 -24.67
C GLY A 552 -8.36 17.71 -24.24
N GLU A 553 -9.27 17.86 -23.27
CA GLU A 553 -9.63 19.17 -22.71
C GLU A 553 -8.54 19.74 -21.80
N LEU A 554 -7.63 18.90 -21.27
CA LEU A 554 -6.47 19.36 -20.49
C LEU A 554 -5.56 20.29 -21.31
N GLY A 555 -5.56 20.15 -22.63
CA GLY A 555 -4.88 21.06 -23.57
C GLY A 555 -5.50 22.46 -23.68
N VAL A 556 -6.41 22.84 -22.78
CA VAL A 556 -6.86 24.23 -22.58
C VAL A 556 -6.11 24.89 -21.40
N LEU A 557 -5.44 24.09 -20.55
CA LEU A 557 -4.75 24.56 -19.34
C LEU A 557 -3.25 24.81 -19.55
N MET A 558 -2.73 25.79 -18.80
CA MET A 558 -1.33 26.17 -18.80
C MET A 558 -0.57 25.40 -17.70
N LEU A 559 -0.44 24.10 -17.91
CA LEU A 559 0.09 23.15 -16.93
C LEU A 559 1.62 23.26 -16.77
N ARG A 560 2.06 23.29 -15.51
CA ARG A 560 3.44 23.05 -15.06
C ARG A 560 3.67 21.59 -14.69
N LYS A 561 2.64 20.88 -14.23
CA LYS A 561 2.73 19.47 -13.88
C LYS A 561 1.55 18.71 -14.47
N LEU A 562 1.84 17.65 -15.20
CA LEU A 562 0.85 16.73 -15.77
C LEU A 562 1.30 15.30 -15.49
N SER A 563 0.49 14.58 -14.72
CA SER A 563 0.67 13.16 -14.43
C SER A 563 -0.59 12.39 -14.85
N LEU A 564 -0.40 11.35 -15.67
CA LEU A 564 -1.45 10.50 -16.23
C LEU A 564 -1.06 9.03 -16.01
N VAL A 565 -1.83 8.32 -15.18
CA VAL A 565 -1.56 6.94 -14.77
C VAL A 565 -2.78 6.06 -15.08
N PHE A 566 -2.74 5.36 -16.21
CA PHE A 566 -3.87 4.58 -16.73
C PHE A 566 -3.80 3.11 -16.27
N THR A 567 -4.86 2.66 -15.57
CA THR A 567 -4.98 1.29 -15.04
C THR A 567 -5.98 0.40 -15.79
N ALA A 568 -6.72 0.97 -16.73
CA ALA A 568 -7.76 0.27 -17.48
C ALA A 568 -7.21 -0.90 -18.31
N LEU A 569 -7.89 -2.05 -18.27
CA LEU A 569 -7.64 -3.23 -19.10
C LEU A 569 -8.44 -3.17 -20.41
N THR A 570 -8.23 -2.10 -21.19
CA THR A 570 -8.90 -1.84 -22.46
C THR A 570 -8.30 -2.60 -23.65
N ALA A 571 -9.03 -2.70 -24.76
CA ALA A 571 -8.52 -3.28 -26.02
C ALA A 571 -7.68 -2.29 -26.86
N SER A 572 -7.67 -1.01 -26.49
CA SER A 572 -6.98 0.10 -27.15
C SER A 572 -6.41 1.06 -26.09
N PRO A 573 -5.31 1.80 -26.36
CA PRO A 573 -4.75 2.74 -25.38
C PRO A 573 -5.78 3.82 -25.05
N GLN A 574 -5.79 4.27 -23.79
CA GLN A 574 -6.82 5.18 -23.25
C GLN A 574 -6.70 6.62 -23.82
N MET A 575 -5.49 7.00 -24.24
CA MET A 575 -5.15 8.22 -24.95
C MET A 575 -4.35 7.87 -26.21
N SER A 576 -4.56 8.60 -27.30
CA SER A 576 -3.76 8.52 -28.53
C SER A 576 -2.68 9.61 -28.60
N GLU A 577 -1.64 9.38 -29.41
CA GLU A 577 -0.57 10.37 -29.62
C GLU A 577 -1.14 11.72 -30.11
N ALA A 578 -2.17 11.71 -30.95
CA ALA A 578 -2.80 12.92 -31.47
C ALA A 578 -3.46 13.79 -30.37
N THR A 579 -3.84 13.21 -29.24
CA THR A 579 -4.31 13.95 -28.06
C THR A 579 -3.15 14.39 -27.17
N LEU A 580 -2.16 13.54 -26.95
CA LEU A 580 -0.94 13.90 -26.22
C LEU A 580 -0.23 15.12 -26.85
N LEU A 581 -0.03 15.09 -28.16
CA LEU A 581 0.53 16.23 -28.92
C LEU A 581 -0.36 17.47 -28.82
N ARG A 582 -1.69 17.31 -28.80
CA ARG A 582 -2.63 18.45 -28.65
C ARG A 582 -2.49 19.14 -27.30
N ILE A 583 -2.19 18.39 -26.24
CA ILE A 583 -1.96 18.93 -24.89
C ILE A 583 -0.61 19.65 -24.85
N LEU A 584 0.49 18.95 -25.17
CA LEU A 584 1.86 19.50 -25.10
C LEU A 584 2.03 20.78 -25.94
N ASN A 585 1.57 20.78 -27.20
CA ASN A 585 1.69 21.96 -28.08
C ASN A 585 0.80 23.15 -27.67
N ARG A 586 -0.19 22.97 -26.78
CA ARG A 586 -1.07 24.04 -26.32
C ARG A 586 -0.67 24.61 -24.97
N SER A 587 -0.23 23.80 -24.01
CA SER A 587 0.26 24.30 -22.72
C SER A 587 1.52 25.17 -22.82
N CYS A 588 2.17 25.22 -24.00
CA CYS A 588 3.22 26.20 -24.34
C CYS A 588 2.71 27.62 -24.65
N GLN A 589 1.43 27.82 -24.98
CA GLN A 589 0.97 29.03 -25.67
C GLN A 589 0.71 30.20 -24.71
N GLY A 590 1.77 30.95 -24.39
CA GLY A 590 1.67 32.29 -23.78
C GLY A 590 2.23 32.44 -22.36
N LEU A 591 2.94 31.43 -21.83
CA LEU A 591 3.73 31.57 -20.61
C LEU A 591 5.23 31.63 -20.90
N SER A 592 5.96 32.32 -20.03
CA SER A 592 7.43 32.27 -19.92
C SER A 592 7.95 31.00 -19.23
N GLU A 593 7.05 30.17 -18.71
CA GLU A 593 7.33 28.97 -17.92
C GLU A 593 6.43 27.84 -18.45
N GLY A 594 7.04 26.79 -19.00
CA GLY A 594 6.33 25.64 -19.54
C GLY A 594 6.10 24.53 -18.51
N LEU A 595 5.98 23.31 -19.02
CA LEU A 595 5.86 22.10 -18.22
C LEU A 595 7.18 21.82 -17.48
N GLU A 596 7.11 21.67 -16.17
CA GLU A 596 8.21 21.32 -15.26
C GLU A 596 8.27 19.80 -15.03
N VAL A 597 7.10 19.15 -14.97
CA VAL A 597 6.93 17.71 -14.68
C VAL A 597 5.96 17.10 -15.69
N PHE A 598 6.42 16.08 -16.42
CA PHE A 598 5.57 15.25 -17.27
C PHE A 598 5.68 13.78 -16.89
N GLN A 599 4.56 13.17 -16.53
CA GLN A 599 4.49 11.75 -16.19
C GLN A 599 3.33 11.08 -16.95
N LEU A 600 3.64 9.99 -17.64
CA LEU A 600 2.69 9.19 -18.41
C LEU A 600 3.01 7.71 -18.19
N SER A 601 2.06 6.98 -17.60
CA SER A 601 2.17 5.55 -17.33
C SER A 601 0.93 4.79 -17.78
N GLN A 602 1.11 3.80 -18.64
CA GLN A 602 0.09 2.86 -19.10
C GLN A 602 0.41 1.49 -18.47
N HIS A 603 -0.26 1.13 -17.37
CA HIS A 603 0.14 -0.03 -16.55
C HIS A 603 -0.49 -1.36 -16.98
N ALA A 604 -1.74 -1.37 -17.45
CA ALA A 604 -2.50 -2.59 -17.69
C ALA A 604 -3.00 -2.73 -19.14
N GLY A 605 -3.56 -1.67 -19.72
CA GLY A 605 -3.97 -1.64 -21.13
C GLY A 605 -2.80 -1.67 -22.12
N PRO A 606 -3.08 -1.81 -23.43
CA PRO A 606 -2.05 -1.80 -24.47
C PRO A 606 -1.29 -0.46 -24.49
N PRO A 607 0.00 -0.48 -24.86
CA PRO A 607 0.86 0.69 -24.77
C PRO A 607 0.45 1.80 -25.75
N LEU A 608 0.79 3.04 -25.40
CA LEU A 608 0.70 4.16 -26.34
C LEU A 608 1.79 4.01 -27.40
N VAL A 609 1.40 3.69 -28.64
CA VAL A 609 2.30 3.63 -29.78
C VAL A 609 2.54 5.04 -30.32
N LEU A 610 3.80 5.47 -30.40
CA LEU A 610 4.20 6.72 -31.04
C LEU A 610 4.38 6.55 -32.55
N SER A 611 3.96 7.55 -33.34
CA SER A 611 4.20 7.61 -34.77
C SER A 611 5.56 8.23 -35.09
N ALA A 612 6.13 7.88 -36.26
CA ALA A 612 7.42 8.38 -36.74
C ALA A 612 8.53 8.32 -35.66
N GLU A 613 8.67 7.15 -35.02
CA GLU A 613 9.66 6.87 -33.96
C GLU A 613 9.58 7.83 -32.75
N GLY A 614 8.44 8.49 -32.54
CA GLY A 614 8.26 9.48 -31.47
C GLY A 614 8.87 10.86 -31.78
N VAL A 615 9.34 11.12 -32.99
CA VAL A 615 9.97 12.41 -33.36
C VAL A 615 9.00 13.59 -33.22
N ASN A 616 7.70 13.37 -33.41
CA ASN A 616 6.68 14.41 -33.18
C ASN A 616 6.49 14.69 -31.69
N PHE A 617 6.40 13.64 -30.87
CA PHE A 617 6.37 13.74 -29.41
C PHE A 617 7.60 14.47 -28.85
N ALA A 618 8.81 14.11 -29.29
CA ALA A 618 10.05 14.76 -28.89
C ALA A 618 10.07 16.27 -29.21
N LYS A 619 9.58 16.67 -30.40
CA LYS A 619 9.45 18.10 -30.77
C LYS A 619 8.46 18.84 -29.89
N SER A 620 7.30 18.24 -29.62
CA SER A 620 6.25 18.85 -28.79
C SER A 620 6.64 18.94 -27.32
N LEU A 621 7.43 17.99 -26.81
CA LEU A 621 7.99 18.05 -25.47
C LEU A 621 9.17 19.05 -25.38
N GLY A 622 10.00 19.12 -26.43
CA GLY A 622 11.12 20.06 -26.53
C GLY A 622 10.73 21.54 -26.48
N ALA A 623 9.47 21.88 -26.81
CA ALA A 623 8.91 23.21 -26.60
C ALA A 623 8.82 23.62 -25.11
N HIS A 624 8.89 22.66 -24.18
CA HIS A 624 9.01 22.88 -22.73
C HIS A 624 10.46 22.74 -22.20
N GLY A 625 11.45 22.59 -23.07
CA GLY A 625 12.81 22.14 -22.70
C GLY A 625 13.62 23.06 -21.78
N THR A 626 13.20 24.32 -21.63
CA THR A 626 13.76 25.28 -20.66
C THR A 626 13.20 25.13 -19.24
N SER A 627 12.05 24.47 -19.08
CA SER A 627 11.37 24.26 -17.79
C SER A 627 11.33 22.81 -17.33
N LEU A 628 11.34 21.84 -18.27
CA LEU A 628 11.13 20.43 -17.97
C LEU A 628 12.30 19.84 -17.17
N ARG A 629 11.98 19.35 -15.96
CA ARG A 629 12.93 18.75 -15.01
C ARG A 629 12.68 17.27 -14.77
N ILE A 630 11.42 16.84 -14.82
CA ILE A 630 11.01 15.46 -14.54
C ILE A 630 10.24 14.90 -15.73
N LEU A 631 10.70 13.75 -16.24
CA LEU A 631 10.06 13.00 -17.31
C LEU A 631 9.90 11.53 -16.93
N THR A 632 8.67 11.04 -16.86
CA THR A 632 8.35 9.61 -16.66
C THR A 632 7.53 9.10 -17.84
N LEU A 633 8.04 8.09 -18.55
CA LEU A 633 7.36 7.41 -19.66
C LEU A 633 7.34 5.91 -19.41
N SER A 634 6.16 5.35 -19.17
CA SER A 634 5.93 3.94 -18.87
C SER A 634 4.82 3.39 -19.76
N GLY A 635 5.10 2.33 -20.52
CA GLY A 635 4.13 1.80 -21.49
C GLY A 635 3.85 2.73 -22.68
N VAL A 636 4.81 3.59 -23.02
CA VAL A 636 4.83 4.37 -24.27
C VAL A 636 5.86 3.70 -25.17
N VAL A 637 5.47 3.21 -26.35
CA VAL A 637 6.31 2.38 -27.22
C VAL A 637 6.59 3.04 -28.57
N GLU A 638 7.60 2.52 -29.27
CA GLU A 638 8.14 3.04 -30.54
C GLU A 638 8.74 4.45 -30.41
N LEU A 639 9.31 4.76 -29.23
CA LEU A 639 10.29 5.83 -29.08
C LEU A 639 11.62 5.34 -29.69
N GLY A 640 12.15 6.04 -30.69
CA GLY A 640 13.40 5.68 -31.36
C GLY A 640 14.59 6.59 -31.04
N ASP A 641 15.78 6.13 -31.41
CA ASP A 641 17.08 6.83 -31.21
C ASP A 641 17.01 8.32 -31.59
N THR A 642 16.51 8.62 -32.79
CA THR A 642 16.37 9.99 -33.32
C THR A 642 15.51 10.88 -32.43
N ALA A 643 14.42 10.34 -31.88
CA ALA A 643 13.51 11.08 -31.01
C ALA A 643 14.09 11.27 -29.61
N PHE A 644 14.77 10.26 -29.06
CA PHE A 644 15.41 10.36 -27.75
C PHE A 644 16.59 11.33 -27.75
N GLN A 645 17.42 11.33 -28.81
CA GLN A 645 18.48 12.33 -29.01
C GLN A 645 17.90 13.75 -29.18
N LEU A 646 16.81 13.90 -29.96
CA LEU A 646 16.16 15.20 -30.13
C LEU A 646 15.56 15.72 -28.82
N LEU A 647 14.98 14.84 -28.00
CA LEU A 647 14.48 15.15 -26.66
C LEU A 647 15.62 15.59 -25.75
N ALA A 648 16.74 14.85 -25.73
CA ALA A 648 17.92 15.17 -24.94
C ALA A 648 18.50 16.56 -25.28
N ALA A 649 18.72 16.82 -26.57
CA ALA A 649 19.20 18.10 -27.07
C ALA A 649 18.22 19.28 -26.82
N SER A 650 16.91 19.00 -26.77
CA SER A 650 15.88 20.02 -26.55
C SER A 650 15.65 20.33 -25.06
N CYS A 651 15.85 19.37 -24.16
CA CYS A 651 15.50 19.46 -22.74
C CYS A 651 16.73 19.45 -21.78
N PRO A 652 17.68 20.40 -21.90
CA PRO A 652 18.92 20.41 -21.12
C PRO A 652 18.74 20.75 -19.62
N GLN A 653 17.50 20.97 -19.16
CA GLN A 653 17.16 21.13 -17.73
C GLN A 653 16.58 19.86 -17.10
N LEU A 654 16.49 18.76 -17.85
CA LEU A 654 15.99 17.48 -17.35
C LEU A 654 16.96 16.89 -16.32
N ARG A 655 16.43 16.63 -15.13
CA ARG A 655 17.13 16.09 -13.94
C ARG A 655 16.70 14.67 -13.63
N GLU A 656 15.41 14.38 -13.79
CA GLU A 656 14.81 13.08 -13.52
C GLU A 656 14.27 12.49 -14.82
N LEU A 657 14.75 11.29 -15.17
CA LEU A 657 14.28 10.53 -16.33
C LEU A 657 13.90 9.12 -15.90
N SER A 658 12.65 8.74 -16.13
CA SER A 658 12.16 7.36 -15.99
C SER A 658 11.62 6.84 -17.32
N LEU A 659 12.17 5.72 -17.81
CA LEU A 659 11.80 5.04 -19.05
C LEU A 659 11.50 3.56 -18.77
N TYR A 660 10.25 3.14 -18.97
CA TYR A 660 9.82 1.76 -18.79
C TYR A 660 9.12 1.22 -20.06
N ARG A 661 9.77 0.25 -20.72
CA ARG A 661 9.38 -0.35 -22.00
C ARG A 661 9.11 0.66 -23.14
N PRO A 662 10.11 1.47 -23.56
CA PRO A 662 10.03 2.40 -24.71
C PRO A 662 9.82 1.76 -26.10
N GLY A 663 9.80 0.42 -26.19
CA GLY A 663 9.76 -0.32 -27.44
C GLY A 663 11.15 -0.75 -27.90
N HIS A 664 11.27 -1.14 -29.18
CA HIS A 664 12.48 -1.75 -29.73
C HIS A 664 13.31 -0.81 -30.63
N GLN A 665 12.82 0.41 -30.87
CA GLN A 665 13.46 1.43 -31.71
C GLN A 665 14.53 2.25 -30.96
N LEU A 666 14.53 2.22 -29.62
CA LEU A 666 15.56 2.85 -28.78
C LEU A 666 16.67 1.83 -28.53
N SER A 667 17.72 1.91 -29.34
CA SER A 667 18.90 1.07 -29.21
C SER A 667 19.73 1.44 -27.99
N SER A 668 20.57 0.52 -27.52
CA SER A 668 21.54 0.82 -26.46
C SER A 668 22.53 1.91 -26.84
N ALA A 669 22.82 2.10 -28.14
CA ALA A 669 23.67 3.18 -28.65
C ALA A 669 22.96 4.54 -28.65
N GLY A 670 21.69 4.59 -29.07
CA GLY A 670 20.88 5.82 -29.03
C GLY A 670 20.55 6.26 -27.61
N LEU A 671 20.29 5.29 -26.71
CA LEU A 671 20.16 5.54 -25.28
C LEU A 671 21.45 6.11 -24.68
N GLN A 672 22.61 5.53 -25.00
CA GLN A 672 23.92 6.06 -24.58
C GLN A 672 24.16 7.49 -25.08
N GLU A 673 23.82 7.80 -26.33
CA GLU A 673 24.02 9.13 -26.89
C GLU A 673 23.04 10.17 -26.32
N GLY A 674 21.77 9.82 -26.13
CA GLY A 674 20.79 10.72 -25.49
C GLY A 674 21.11 11.00 -24.02
N LEU A 675 21.49 9.97 -23.24
CA LEU A 675 21.87 10.18 -21.83
C LEU A 675 23.15 11.02 -21.68
N ARG A 676 24.11 10.88 -22.60
CA ARG A 676 25.36 11.68 -22.66
C ARG A 676 25.13 13.19 -22.84
N GLN A 677 24.01 13.58 -23.44
CA GLN A 677 23.66 14.98 -23.69
C GLN A 677 22.88 15.62 -22.52
N LEU A 678 22.46 14.84 -21.52
CA LEU A 678 21.66 15.29 -20.38
C LEU A 678 22.52 15.43 -19.11
N SER A 679 22.03 16.22 -18.15
CA SER A 679 22.67 16.42 -16.83
C SER A 679 21.75 15.87 -15.74
N LEU A 680 21.55 14.56 -15.76
CA LEU A 680 20.57 13.87 -14.93
C LEU A 680 21.09 13.68 -13.50
N GLU A 681 20.22 13.98 -12.53
CA GLU A 681 20.41 13.72 -11.10
C GLU A 681 19.85 12.33 -10.75
N HIS A 682 18.74 11.92 -11.38
CA HIS A 682 18.06 10.64 -11.14
C HIS A 682 17.64 9.92 -12.44
N VAL A 683 17.96 8.63 -12.59
CA VAL A 683 17.65 7.82 -13.80
C VAL A 683 17.02 6.48 -13.46
N SER A 684 15.79 6.23 -13.91
CA SER A 684 15.08 4.94 -13.73
C SER A 684 14.82 4.29 -15.09
N LEU A 685 15.46 3.16 -15.38
CA LEU A 685 15.26 2.41 -16.62
C LEU A 685 14.63 1.06 -16.32
N GLY A 686 13.72 0.58 -17.18
CA GLY A 686 13.26 -0.80 -17.11
C GLY A 686 12.83 -1.40 -18.44
N CYS A 687 13.41 -2.55 -18.78
CA CYS A 687 13.25 -3.19 -20.09
C CYS A 687 13.43 -2.21 -21.28
N VAL A 688 14.43 -1.33 -21.21
CA VAL A 688 14.71 -0.31 -22.26
C VAL A 688 15.57 -0.90 -23.38
N ALA A 689 16.62 -1.63 -22.99
CA ALA A 689 17.48 -2.41 -23.87
C ALA A 689 17.71 -3.78 -23.21
N ASP A 690 18.79 -4.47 -23.57
CA ASP A 690 19.40 -5.46 -22.69
C ASP A 690 20.01 -4.80 -21.43
N PHE A 691 20.28 -5.60 -20.39
CA PHE A 691 20.90 -5.11 -19.16
C PHE A 691 22.24 -4.43 -19.44
N ALA A 692 23.13 -5.09 -20.21
CA ALA A 692 24.45 -4.58 -20.52
C ALA A 692 24.38 -3.21 -21.23
N GLY A 693 23.56 -3.09 -22.28
CA GLY A 693 23.39 -1.84 -23.01
C GLY A 693 22.78 -0.72 -22.17
N ALA A 694 21.77 -1.02 -21.35
CA ALA A 694 21.16 -0.07 -20.42
C ALA A 694 22.13 0.37 -19.31
N PHE A 695 22.94 -0.54 -18.77
CA PHE A 695 23.93 -0.25 -17.74
C PHE A 695 25.10 0.59 -18.27
N GLN A 696 25.62 0.29 -19.48
CA GLN A 696 26.59 1.17 -20.14
C GLN A 696 26.00 2.55 -20.47
N ALA A 697 24.68 2.64 -20.74
CA ALA A 697 24.01 3.91 -20.92
C ALA A 697 23.94 4.75 -19.63
N ILE A 698 23.63 4.13 -18.49
CA ILE A 698 23.71 4.77 -17.17
C ILE A 698 25.13 5.28 -16.89
N ARG A 699 26.18 4.50 -17.21
CA ARG A 699 27.59 4.90 -17.03
C ARG A 699 28.03 6.11 -17.89
N VAL A 700 27.25 6.50 -18.91
CA VAL A 700 27.54 7.70 -19.73
C VAL A 700 26.57 8.86 -19.49
N ALA A 701 25.62 8.75 -18.55
CA ALA A 701 24.68 9.80 -18.16
C ALA A 701 25.33 11.01 -17.43
N GLY A 702 26.66 11.03 -17.31
CA GLY A 702 27.44 12.13 -16.79
C GLY A 702 27.77 12.04 -15.29
N PRO A 703 28.69 12.90 -14.81
CA PRO A 703 29.18 12.85 -13.44
C PRO A 703 28.19 13.35 -12.39
N GLY A 704 27.09 13.98 -12.79
CA GLY A 704 26.06 14.54 -11.90
C GLY A 704 25.01 13.54 -11.40
N LEU A 705 25.07 12.28 -11.86
CA LEU A 705 24.09 11.25 -11.50
C LEU A 705 24.18 10.88 -10.01
N GLU A 706 23.19 11.33 -9.22
CA GLU A 706 23.09 11.02 -7.80
C GLU A 706 22.40 9.68 -7.53
N SER A 707 21.45 9.24 -8.37
CA SER A 707 20.94 7.87 -8.27
C SER A 707 20.44 7.25 -9.56
N PHE A 708 20.49 5.93 -9.64
CA PHE A 708 19.77 5.20 -10.70
C PHE A 708 18.98 3.98 -10.19
N GLU A 709 18.03 3.55 -11.02
CA GLU A 709 17.20 2.38 -10.83
C GLU A 709 17.15 1.54 -12.12
N MET A 710 17.29 0.22 -12.01
CA MET A 710 17.20 -0.75 -13.10
C MET A 710 16.14 -1.81 -12.81
N ILE A 711 15.01 -1.74 -13.52
CA ILE A 711 13.80 -2.52 -13.27
C ILE A 711 13.60 -3.64 -14.30
N ARG A 712 13.33 -4.86 -13.82
CA ARG A 712 12.88 -6.03 -14.61
C ARG A 712 13.84 -6.45 -15.73
N TYR A 713 15.16 -6.34 -15.51
CA TYR A 713 16.18 -6.76 -16.47
C TYR A 713 16.58 -8.24 -16.38
N PHE A 714 16.04 -9.00 -15.41
CA PHE A 714 16.38 -10.40 -15.09
C PHE A 714 16.86 -11.25 -16.29
N ARG A 715 16.05 -11.42 -17.32
CA ARG A 715 16.38 -12.29 -18.48
C ARG A 715 17.61 -11.87 -19.28
N THR A 716 17.96 -10.59 -19.23
CA THR A 716 19.09 -9.99 -19.97
C THR A 716 20.31 -9.72 -19.09
N ALA A 717 20.18 -9.95 -17.78
CA ALA A 717 21.26 -9.86 -16.80
C ALA A 717 21.78 -11.24 -16.38
N ALA A 718 21.24 -12.33 -16.93
CA ALA A 718 21.59 -13.70 -16.56
C ALA A 718 23.09 -14.01 -16.78
N ASP A 719 23.67 -13.51 -17.88
CA ASP A 719 25.09 -13.67 -18.23
C ASP A 719 26.02 -12.68 -17.50
N GLU A 720 25.47 -11.71 -16.76
CA GLU A 720 26.22 -10.63 -16.10
C GLU A 720 26.34 -10.90 -14.59
N SER A 721 27.58 -10.97 -14.10
CA SER A 721 27.82 -11.21 -12.67
C SER A 721 27.58 -9.94 -11.85
N VAL A 722 26.90 -10.08 -10.70
CA VAL A 722 26.72 -8.98 -9.73
C VAL A 722 28.07 -8.38 -9.33
N HIS A 723 29.12 -9.21 -9.21
CA HIS A 723 30.50 -8.75 -8.99
C HIS A 723 31.03 -7.83 -10.11
N SER A 724 30.85 -8.17 -11.39
CA SER A 724 31.22 -7.31 -12.54
C SER A 724 30.53 -5.96 -12.46
N VAL A 725 29.22 -5.95 -12.18
CA VAL A 725 28.41 -4.72 -12.07
C VAL A 725 28.90 -3.83 -10.92
N LEU A 726 29.12 -4.42 -9.74
CA LEU A 726 29.64 -3.72 -8.57
C LEU A 726 31.08 -3.19 -8.78
N GLN A 727 31.94 -3.97 -9.44
CA GLN A 727 33.29 -3.53 -9.82
C GLN A 727 33.26 -2.37 -10.83
N GLN A 728 32.33 -2.40 -11.80
CA GLN A 728 32.12 -1.32 -12.77
C GLN A 728 31.59 -0.04 -12.10
N LEU A 729 30.69 -0.13 -11.10
CA LEU A 729 30.30 1.04 -10.30
C LEU A 729 31.48 1.63 -9.53
N ARG A 730 32.30 0.77 -8.90
CA ARG A 730 33.49 1.18 -8.16
C ARG A 730 34.58 1.82 -9.02
N SER A 731 34.54 1.67 -10.35
CA SER A 731 35.55 2.22 -11.28
C SER A 731 35.60 3.76 -11.38
N GLY A 732 34.76 4.49 -10.62
CA GLY A 732 34.82 5.96 -10.51
C GLY A 732 34.11 6.73 -11.62
N CYS A 733 33.38 6.04 -12.51
CA CYS A 733 32.65 6.69 -13.61
C CYS A 733 31.50 7.61 -13.14
N LEU A 734 30.96 7.40 -11.94
CA LEU A 734 29.80 8.10 -11.40
C LEU A 734 30.15 8.74 -10.03
N PRO A 735 30.91 9.84 -9.99
CA PRO A 735 31.47 10.42 -8.76
C PRO A 735 30.45 11.09 -7.83
N SER A 736 29.20 11.29 -8.25
CA SER A 736 28.11 11.82 -7.41
C SER A 736 27.13 10.75 -6.92
N LEU A 737 27.36 9.46 -7.26
CA LEU A 737 26.39 8.40 -7.04
C LEU A 737 26.16 8.11 -5.54
N ARG A 738 24.96 8.42 -5.06
CA ARG A 738 24.47 8.12 -3.72
C ARG A 738 23.74 6.78 -3.63
N SER A 739 23.00 6.40 -4.68
CA SER A 739 22.12 5.21 -4.64
C SER A 739 21.98 4.50 -6.00
N ALA A 740 21.99 3.16 -5.99
CA ALA A 740 21.83 2.31 -7.16
C ALA A 740 20.86 1.15 -6.86
N THR A 741 19.67 1.16 -7.46
CA THR A 741 18.61 0.16 -7.18
C THR A 741 18.43 -0.80 -8.35
N PHE A 742 18.42 -2.11 -8.10
CA PHE A 742 18.23 -3.17 -9.09
C PHE A 742 16.99 -4.00 -8.72
N ARG A 743 15.85 -3.70 -9.34
CA ARG A 743 14.52 -4.27 -9.00
C ARG A 743 14.12 -5.40 -9.95
N GLY A 744 14.12 -6.65 -9.49
CA GLY A 744 13.82 -7.80 -10.35
C GLY A 744 14.81 -7.95 -11.51
N THR A 745 16.08 -7.66 -11.22
CA THR A 745 17.16 -7.56 -12.22
C THR A 745 18.20 -8.67 -12.09
N PHE A 746 18.39 -9.26 -10.91
CA PHE A 746 19.23 -10.46 -10.72
C PHE A 746 18.41 -11.59 -10.10
N SER A 747 18.82 -12.84 -10.34
CA SER A 747 18.23 -14.01 -9.70
C SER A 747 18.78 -14.20 -8.28
N SER A 748 18.07 -14.96 -7.44
CA SER A 748 18.52 -15.26 -6.07
C SER A 748 19.86 -16.02 -6.04
N GLU A 749 20.09 -16.84 -7.06
CA GLU A 749 21.28 -17.66 -7.28
C GLU A 749 22.49 -16.79 -7.69
N GLN A 750 22.30 -15.78 -8.55
CA GLN A 750 23.35 -14.81 -8.90
C GLN A 750 23.82 -14.00 -7.68
N VAL A 751 22.87 -13.59 -6.83
CA VAL A 751 23.16 -12.84 -5.60
C VAL A 751 23.85 -13.74 -4.56
N ALA A 752 23.38 -14.98 -4.38
CA ALA A 752 24.02 -15.96 -3.49
C ALA A 752 25.44 -16.34 -3.96
N ALA A 753 25.66 -16.50 -5.27
CA ALA A 753 26.99 -16.74 -5.84
C ALA A 753 27.94 -15.55 -5.60
N CYS A 754 27.44 -14.32 -5.69
CA CYS A 754 28.21 -13.12 -5.33
C CYS A 754 28.64 -13.13 -3.85
N HIS A 755 27.76 -13.56 -2.93
CA HIS A 755 28.07 -13.73 -1.51
C HIS A 755 29.04 -14.90 -1.24
N GLN A 756 29.02 -15.96 -2.04
CA GLN A 756 29.98 -17.08 -1.89
C GLN A 756 31.38 -16.75 -2.45
N SER A 757 31.49 -15.77 -3.35
CA SER A 757 32.75 -15.36 -3.97
C SER A 757 33.59 -14.37 -3.12
N THR A 758 33.17 -14.03 -1.90
CA THR A 758 33.77 -12.97 -1.06
C THR A 758 35.06 -13.38 -0.34
N ALA A 759 35.98 -14.05 -1.04
CA ALA A 759 37.28 -14.44 -0.48
C ALA A 759 38.35 -13.33 -0.59
N ASP A 760 38.03 -12.19 -1.20
CA ASP A 760 38.87 -10.98 -1.23
C ASP A 760 38.50 -10.02 -0.07
N ASP A 761 39.51 -9.39 0.54
CA ASP A 761 39.41 -8.36 1.61
C ASP A 761 38.51 -7.13 1.29
N LEU A 762 37.94 -7.06 0.09
CA LEU A 762 37.11 -5.95 -0.41
C LEU A 762 35.64 -6.02 0.03
N TRP A 763 35.20 -7.15 0.57
CA TRP A 763 33.79 -7.44 0.85
C TRP A 763 33.40 -7.31 2.34
N ASP A 764 34.38 -7.21 3.24
CA ASP A 764 34.21 -7.14 4.71
C ASP A 764 33.31 -6.00 5.23
N ASN A 765 33.08 -4.95 4.44
CA ASN A 765 32.30 -3.77 4.84
C ASN A 765 30.85 -3.79 4.32
N LEU A 766 30.37 -4.91 3.79
CA LEU A 766 29.01 -5.05 3.23
C LEU A 766 28.00 -5.46 4.30
N SER A 767 27.17 -4.53 4.76
CA SER A 767 25.99 -4.87 5.55
C SER A 767 24.83 -5.24 4.63
N TRP A 768 24.52 -6.54 4.59
CA TRP A 768 23.33 -7.09 3.97
C TRP A 768 22.13 -6.95 4.89
N GLU A 769 21.07 -6.31 4.42
CA GLU A 769 19.76 -6.28 5.09
C GLU A 769 18.75 -7.06 4.25
N GLN A 770 18.43 -8.28 4.68
CA GLN A 770 17.28 -9.02 4.17
C GLN A 770 16.00 -8.42 4.77
N HIS A 771 15.10 -7.96 3.92
CA HIS A 771 13.81 -7.37 4.34
C HIS A 771 12.67 -8.40 4.30
N ASP A 772 12.73 -9.33 3.35
CA ASP A 772 11.81 -10.47 3.22
C ASP A 772 12.51 -11.62 2.43
N ASP A 773 11.81 -12.72 2.13
CA ASP A 773 12.35 -13.88 1.40
C ASP A 773 12.78 -13.59 -0.06
N GLN A 774 12.48 -12.41 -0.59
CA GLN A 774 12.77 -11.99 -1.98
C GLN A 774 13.59 -10.68 -2.07
N THR A 775 13.70 -9.91 -0.99
CA THR A 775 14.19 -8.53 -1.00
C THR A 775 15.41 -8.35 -0.11
N PHE A 776 16.55 -7.99 -0.71
CA PHE A 776 17.84 -7.81 -0.03
C PHE A 776 18.41 -6.44 -0.41
N SER A 777 18.70 -5.57 0.57
CA SER A 777 19.46 -4.35 0.31
C SER A 777 20.93 -4.51 0.74
N ILE A 778 21.84 -3.95 -0.05
CA ILE A 778 23.29 -4.03 0.16
C ILE A 778 23.81 -2.60 0.39
N LYS A 779 23.97 -2.22 1.65
CA LYS A 779 24.59 -0.93 1.98
C LYS A 779 26.11 -1.10 1.85
N TRP A 780 26.70 -0.50 0.80
CA TRP A 780 28.11 -0.67 0.46
C TRP A 780 28.87 0.66 0.57
N PRO A 781 29.62 0.89 1.67
CA PRO A 781 30.45 2.08 1.80
C PRO A 781 31.65 2.03 0.83
N ILE A 782 31.43 2.47 -0.42
CA ILE A 782 32.48 2.64 -1.42
C ILE A 782 33.37 3.82 -1.00
N ALA A 783 34.44 3.52 -0.26
CA ALA A 783 35.37 4.48 0.35
C ALA A 783 36.28 5.25 -0.66
N CYS A 784 35.76 5.58 -1.84
CA CYS A 784 36.36 6.50 -2.80
C CYS A 784 35.80 7.93 -2.65
N LEU A 785 34.74 8.09 -1.86
CA LEU A 785 34.08 9.33 -1.48
C LEU A 785 33.87 9.31 0.05
N ASP A 786 33.77 10.47 0.68
CA ASP A 786 33.50 10.58 2.14
C ASP A 786 32.03 10.24 2.52
N GLU A 787 31.21 9.80 1.55
CA GLU A 787 29.79 9.44 1.70
C GLU A 787 29.52 8.01 1.20
N CYS A 788 28.70 7.26 1.93
CA CYS A 788 28.42 5.85 1.62
C CYS A 788 27.36 5.69 0.52
N VAL A 789 27.72 4.97 -0.55
CA VAL A 789 26.78 4.58 -1.61
C VAL A 789 25.83 3.47 -1.10
N THR A 790 24.55 3.53 -1.47
CA THR A 790 23.58 2.45 -1.19
C THR A 790 23.32 1.65 -2.47
N VAL A 791 23.36 0.31 -2.41
CA VAL A 791 23.07 -0.55 -3.57
C VAL A 791 21.96 -1.55 -3.22
N ASP A 792 20.76 -1.37 -3.77
CA ASP A 792 19.57 -2.11 -3.33
C ASP A 792 19.17 -3.19 -4.35
N LEU A 793 19.08 -4.47 -3.95
CA LEU A 793 18.78 -5.61 -4.84
C LEU A 793 17.38 -6.19 -4.54
N GLN A 794 16.35 -5.39 -4.84
CA GLN A 794 14.97 -5.73 -4.48
C GLN A 794 14.35 -6.79 -5.40
N ARG A 795 13.60 -7.73 -4.81
CA ARG A 795 12.81 -8.77 -5.50
C ARG A 795 13.62 -9.64 -6.46
N CYS A 796 14.60 -10.35 -5.90
CA CYS A 796 15.26 -11.47 -6.56
C CYS A 796 14.30 -12.66 -6.66
N PHE A 797 14.08 -13.15 -7.87
CA PHE A 797 13.27 -14.35 -8.15
C PHE A 797 14.15 -15.60 -8.12
N ARG A 798 13.58 -16.79 -7.85
CA ARG A 798 14.29 -18.07 -7.98
C ARG A 798 14.23 -18.60 -9.40
N GLU A 799 15.21 -19.38 -9.80
CA GLU A 799 15.25 -20.04 -11.12
C GLU A 799 14.05 -20.99 -11.36
N SER A 800 13.43 -21.48 -10.28
CA SER A 800 12.18 -22.26 -10.30
C SER A 800 10.94 -21.50 -10.79
N ASP A 801 10.93 -20.17 -10.65
CA ASP A 801 9.69 -19.38 -10.70
C ASP A 801 9.30 -18.95 -12.13
N PHE A 802 10.05 -19.45 -13.13
CA PHE A 802 10.02 -18.99 -14.52
C PHE A 802 9.33 -19.96 -15.51
N GLY A 803 8.62 -20.99 -15.03
CA GLY A 803 8.01 -22.08 -15.83
C GLY A 803 6.52 -21.96 -16.16
#